data_AF-A0A820GUG6-F1
#
_entry.id   AF-A0A820GUG6-F1
#
_cell.length_a   1.000
_cell.length_b   1.000
_cell.length_c   1.000
_cell.angle_alpha   90.00
_cell.angle_beta   90.00
_cell.angle_gamma   90.00
#
_symmetry.space_group_name_H-M   'P 1'
#
loop_
_entity.id
_entity.type
_entity.pdbx_description
1 polymer ?
#
loop_
_entity_poly.entity_id
_entity_poly.type
_entity_poly.pdbx_seq_one_letter_code
_entity_poly.pdbx_strand_id
1 'polypeptide(L)'
;MNEYQELDQSDNEEIDDLIPKVYLTYRRRWFYLFVVCLAQISNALIWINFSPIANLGVEYYKVSYDAINWLSLMYMIIAIPFTLPSTWLIDKLGVRVGMYIGVWMNAIGSVIRCFRFFIGAGSLGSLVFGYFADRTGKLEEISKILYTASSVAYILIVLFIINRVPRYFIYFAFAFVGFVSLPLSPISMDLCLECVYPIPEATAIGINVMASQIIGILMVVIFPKFGRPLNEYETAIETCSRDTKDKIVALNYSIPLYIMAFIMVLMDRLPYELLFSIATHLDSPKDLCSLSRVSSVFLSVSRDDRIWKRLCYRLYNVNPPLDELKQNFYNLFTKILAPYGRYLGYWKSNEMYYGGLIHVQLNISEETIIGEKLNVVNVSDGIAQMFFADEDDSDDDGDADEEANESFFKSMYQKTKLFTIDSTSNQILCHQCDTVHNELPWIKTFDSNQQYFGLSHEALSVNERSLLVSHDHNFMEGPEGRDIYFSRNCLDGSTVYHPLSIPRPSTTNADHPLSRFNGLWIGSYGGHGLELIHVELCHDFICPATVDGRSKDVEIISNALVGRKISGDPNVPHSQISFVATHPIEVVDQNSPTSYEGIGQIAHTGYVDAQFIRSKILPISNDVLQVTWYALHHTSFFKRCSF
;
A
#
# COMPACT_ATOMS: atom_id res chain seq x y z
N MET A 1 83.49 45.44 -37.24
CA MET A 1 82.75 44.28 -36.69
C MET A 1 83.46 43.92 -35.39
N ASN A 2 82.80 44.09 -34.24
CA ASN A 2 83.31 44.08 -32.84
C ASN A 2 83.61 45.42 -32.16
N GLU A 3 82.86 46.50 -32.40
CA GLU A 3 82.98 47.70 -31.52
C GLU A 3 81.66 48.49 -31.30
N TYR A 4 80.52 47.94 -31.74
CA TYR A 4 79.19 48.55 -31.53
C TYR A 4 78.25 47.67 -30.67
N GLN A 5 78.79 46.66 -29.97
CA GLN A 5 78.00 45.74 -29.12
C GLN A 5 78.43 45.71 -27.64
N GLU A 6 79.50 46.41 -27.23
CA GLU A 6 79.97 46.43 -25.84
C GLU A 6 79.56 47.69 -25.04
N LEU A 7 78.95 48.69 -25.68
CA LEU A 7 78.55 49.95 -25.01
C LEU A 7 77.15 49.93 -24.39
N ASP A 8 76.39 48.84 -24.50
CA ASP A 8 75.03 48.71 -23.94
C ASP A 8 74.96 47.76 -22.71
N GLN A 9 76.06 47.15 -22.27
CA GLN A 9 76.04 46.18 -21.16
C GLN A 9 76.48 46.75 -19.80
N SER A 10 77.35 47.77 -19.74
CA SER A 10 77.79 48.34 -18.45
C SER A 10 76.74 49.24 -17.79
N ASP A 11 75.94 49.96 -18.57
CA ASP A 11 74.94 50.90 -18.03
C ASP A 11 73.66 50.16 -17.57
N ASN A 12 73.45 48.92 -18.01
CA ASN A 12 72.28 48.14 -17.63
C ASN A 12 72.41 47.42 -16.27
N GLU A 13 73.63 47.15 -15.78
CA GLU A 13 73.82 46.54 -14.45
C GLU A 13 73.63 47.54 -13.30
N GLU A 14 74.02 48.81 -13.45
CA GLU A 14 73.74 49.84 -12.42
C GLU A 14 72.26 50.25 -12.38
N ILE A 15 71.54 50.17 -13.51
CA ILE A 15 70.10 50.50 -13.57
C ILE A 15 69.24 49.41 -12.91
N ASP A 16 69.62 48.13 -12.98
CA ASP A 16 68.84 47.01 -12.43
C ASP A 16 68.84 46.94 -10.89
N ASP A 17 69.83 47.57 -10.22
CA ASP A 17 69.89 47.68 -8.76
C ASP A 17 69.15 48.92 -8.21
N LEU A 18 68.82 49.90 -9.07
CA LEU A 18 68.06 51.12 -8.73
C LEU A 18 66.54 50.97 -8.91
N ILE A 19 66.07 49.89 -9.55
CA ILE A 19 64.64 49.59 -9.68
C ILE A 19 64.20 48.82 -8.43
N PRO A 20 63.24 49.33 -7.61
CA PRO A 20 62.70 48.53 -6.53
C PRO A 20 62.06 47.27 -7.13
N LYS A 21 62.65 46.09 -6.86
CA LYS A 21 62.07 44.80 -7.25
C LYS A 21 60.65 44.71 -6.69
N VAL A 22 59.65 45.04 -7.51
CA VAL A 22 58.24 44.96 -7.14
C VAL A 22 57.86 43.49 -7.08
N TYR A 23 57.89 42.91 -5.88
CA TYR A 23 57.48 41.52 -5.67
C TYR A 23 55.96 41.39 -5.88
N LEU A 24 55.55 40.93 -7.06
CA LEU A 24 54.16 40.56 -7.34
C LEU A 24 53.75 39.35 -6.48
N THR A 25 52.84 39.56 -5.54
CA THR A 25 52.30 38.50 -4.68
C THR A 25 51.15 37.79 -5.38
N TYR A 26 51.42 36.59 -5.90
CA TYR A 26 50.39 35.76 -6.52
C TYR A 26 49.48 35.13 -5.45
N ARG A 27 48.16 35.13 -5.68
CA ARG A 27 47.17 34.46 -4.79
C ARG A 27 47.50 32.99 -4.51
N ARG A 28 48.13 32.30 -5.45
CA ARG A 28 48.58 30.90 -5.32
C ARG A 28 49.64 30.69 -4.22
N ARG A 29 50.42 31.73 -3.87
CA ARG A 29 51.43 31.65 -2.78
C ARG A 29 50.80 31.56 -1.39
N TRP A 30 49.65 32.23 -1.19
CA TRP A 30 48.87 32.11 0.05
C TRP A 30 48.28 30.70 0.23
N PHE A 31 47.90 30.05 -0.86
CA PHE A 31 47.48 28.64 -0.82
C PHE A 31 48.64 27.73 -0.41
N TYR A 32 49.85 27.91 -0.96
CA TYR A 32 51.01 27.14 -0.52
C TYR A 32 51.36 27.38 0.95
N LEU A 33 51.31 28.64 1.41
CA LEU A 33 51.52 28.98 2.81
C LEU A 33 50.47 28.30 3.71
N PHE A 34 49.20 28.29 3.31
CA PHE A 34 48.13 27.60 4.03
C PHE A 34 48.39 26.09 4.14
N VAL A 35 48.79 25.44 3.06
CA VAL A 35 49.15 24.00 3.07
C VAL A 35 50.34 23.72 3.98
N VAL A 36 51.36 24.59 3.98
CA VAL A 36 52.51 24.49 4.89
C VAL A 36 52.06 24.66 6.35
N CYS A 37 51.18 25.62 6.64
CA CYS A 37 50.62 25.82 7.98
C CYS A 37 49.84 24.59 8.47
N LEU A 38 49.05 23.94 7.60
CA LEU A 38 48.34 22.70 7.95
C LEU A 38 49.32 21.56 8.27
N ALA A 39 50.41 21.44 7.49
CA ALA A 39 51.46 20.45 7.78
C ALA A 39 52.13 20.71 9.14
N GLN A 40 52.38 21.98 9.48
CA GLN A 40 52.94 22.37 10.78
C GLN A 40 51.96 22.11 11.94
N ILE A 41 50.67 22.35 11.75
CA ILE A 41 49.61 22.01 12.74
C ILE A 41 49.57 20.50 12.98
N SER A 42 49.61 19.69 11.91
CA SER A 42 49.64 18.22 12.02
C SER A 42 50.86 17.75 12.84
N ASN A 43 52.05 18.25 12.53
CA ASN A 43 53.27 17.93 13.29
C ASN A 43 53.16 18.34 14.77
N ALA A 44 52.62 19.53 15.05
CA ALA A 44 52.44 20.02 16.42
C ALA A 44 51.49 19.14 17.24
N LEU A 45 50.35 18.74 16.67
CA LEU A 45 49.36 17.87 17.32
C LEU A 45 49.95 16.50 17.67
N ILE A 46 50.75 15.93 16.77
CA ILE A 46 51.42 14.62 16.94
C ILE A 46 52.48 14.67 18.04
N TRP A 47 53.18 15.80 18.16
CA TRP A 47 54.22 16.02 19.16
C TRP A 47 53.65 16.10 20.59
N ILE A 48 52.58 16.88 20.82
CA ILE A 48 52.06 17.14 22.17
C ILE A 48 50.95 16.19 22.62
N ASN A 49 50.60 15.17 21.82
CA ASN A 49 49.44 14.30 22.04
C ASN A 49 49.40 13.61 23.43
N PHE A 50 50.55 13.30 24.03
CA PHE A 50 50.61 12.67 25.35
C PHE A 50 50.58 13.66 26.53
N SER A 51 50.75 14.97 26.27
CA SER A 51 50.78 16.01 27.32
C SER A 51 49.46 16.09 28.11
N PRO A 52 48.27 16.10 27.47
CA PRO A 52 46.99 16.20 28.20
C PRO A 52 46.65 14.94 29.01
N ILE A 53 47.26 13.80 28.68
CA ILE A 53 46.97 12.49 29.27
C ILE A 53 48.17 11.93 30.05
N ALA A 54 49.16 12.76 30.39
CA ALA A 54 50.40 12.30 31.02
C ALA A 54 50.14 11.56 32.34
N ASN A 55 49.23 12.08 33.17
CA ASN A 55 48.81 11.45 34.43
C ASN A 55 48.20 10.05 34.21
N LEU A 56 47.35 9.91 33.19
CA LEU A 56 46.72 8.64 32.81
C LEU A 56 47.75 7.65 32.22
N GLY A 57 48.74 8.17 31.48
CA GLY A 57 49.82 7.38 30.94
C GLY A 57 50.68 6.76 32.05
N VAL A 58 50.96 7.52 33.12
CA VAL A 58 51.81 7.09 34.25
C VAL A 58 51.18 5.88 34.91
N GLU A 59 49.87 5.99 35.11
CA GLU A 59 49.04 4.94 35.67
C GLU A 59 48.95 3.71 34.76
N TYR A 60 48.78 3.90 33.45
CA TYR A 60 48.62 2.80 32.49
C TYR A 60 49.91 2.02 32.25
N TYR A 61 51.03 2.72 32.00
CA TYR A 61 52.31 2.08 31.68
C TYR A 61 53.12 1.72 32.93
N LYS A 62 52.67 2.13 34.13
CA LYS A 62 53.38 1.93 35.41
C LYS A 62 54.81 2.46 35.39
N VAL A 63 55.01 3.61 34.73
CA VAL A 63 56.30 4.29 34.59
C VAL A 63 56.21 5.68 35.24
N SER A 64 57.33 6.27 35.61
CA SER A 64 57.34 7.59 36.23
C SER A 64 56.78 8.67 35.30
N TYR A 65 56.29 9.77 35.88
CA TYR A 65 55.84 10.95 35.12
C TYR A 65 56.92 11.48 34.18
N ASP A 66 58.17 11.42 34.63
CA ASP A 66 59.32 11.79 33.82
C ASP A 66 59.48 10.89 32.58
N ALA A 67 59.27 9.57 32.72
CA ALA A 67 59.34 8.62 31.60
C ALA A 67 58.33 8.93 30.49
N ILE A 68 57.18 9.54 30.83
CA ILE A 68 56.17 9.94 29.85
C ILE A 68 56.50 11.29 29.23
N ASN A 69 57.01 12.22 30.03
CA ASN A 69 57.51 13.49 29.51
C ASN A 69 58.66 13.28 28.51
N TRP A 70 59.48 12.24 28.69
CA TRP A 70 60.51 11.85 27.73
C TRP A 70 59.95 11.60 26.31
N LEU A 71 58.72 11.12 26.13
CA LEU A 71 58.11 10.92 24.80
C LEU A 71 57.91 12.24 24.04
N SER A 72 57.59 13.33 24.75
CA SER A 72 57.45 14.68 24.18
C SER A 72 58.79 15.40 24.06
N LEU A 73 59.72 15.16 24.99
CA LEU A 73 61.06 15.75 25.00
C LEU A 73 61.97 15.16 23.91
N MET A 74 61.78 13.89 23.54
CA MET A 74 62.56 13.23 22.48
C MET A 74 62.49 13.98 21.14
N TYR A 75 61.35 14.59 20.81
CA TYR A 75 61.24 15.43 19.61
C TYR A 75 62.22 16.61 19.64
N MET A 76 62.29 17.33 20.75
CA MET A 76 63.21 18.48 20.91
C MET A 76 64.68 18.04 20.88
N ILE A 77 64.98 16.90 21.51
CA ILE A 77 66.34 16.36 21.59
C ILE A 77 66.83 15.88 20.23
N ILE A 78 65.98 15.19 19.46
CA ILE A 78 66.33 14.70 18.11
C ILE A 78 66.38 15.86 17.12
N ALA A 79 65.51 16.87 17.25
CA ALA A 79 65.49 18.03 16.36
C ALA A 79 66.84 18.76 16.32
N ILE A 80 67.53 18.91 17.46
CA ILE A 80 68.80 19.65 17.55
C ILE A 80 69.87 19.09 16.59
N PRO A 81 70.30 17.82 16.67
CA PRO A 81 71.30 17.27 15.76
C PRO A 81 70.77 17.05 14.34
N PHE A 82 69.47 16.77 14.16
CA PHE A 82 68.88 16.52 12.84
C PHE A 82 68.56 17.78 12.04
N THR A 83 68.55 18.96 12.68
CA THR A 83 68.36 20.23 11.97
C THR A 83 69.47 20.45 10.95
N LEU A 84 70.74 20.16 11.29
CA LEU A 84 71.88 20.37 10.38
C LEU A 84 71.81 19.48 9.12
N PRO A 85 71.60 18.14 9.21
CA PRO A 85 71.34 17.30 8.04
C PRO A 85 70.09 17.71 7.26
N SER A 86 69.02 18.13 7.94
CA SER A 86 67.78 18.57 7.29
C SER A 86 68.01 19.83 6.44
N THR A 87 68.72 20.82 6.98
CA THR A 87 69.10 22.02 6.24
C THR A 87 69.99 21.68 5.04
N TRP A 88 71.00 20.83 5.23
CA TRP A 88 71.85 20.35 4.12
C TRP A 88 71.04 19.63 3.03
N LEU A 89 70.06 18.81 3.43
CA LEU A 89 69.17 18.11 2.50
C LEU A 89 68.28 19.08 1.72
N ILE A 90 67.75 20.11 2.38
CA ILE A 90 66.93 21.16 1.76
C ILE A 90 67.77 21.98 0.77
N ASP A 91 69.02 22.30 1.11
CA ASP A 91 69.93 23.04 0.24
C ASP A 91 70.32 22.24 -1.02
N LYS A 92 70.42 20.90 -0.91
CA LYS A 92 70.78 20.03 -2.04
C LYS A 92 69.60 19.60 -2.91
N LEU A 93 68.47 19.24 -2.30
CA LEU A 93 67.30 18.66 -3.00
C LEU A 93 66.15 19.65 -3.17
N GLY A 94 66.26 20.84 -2.59
CA GLY A 94 65.26 21.88 -2.62
C GLY A 94 64.15 21.70 -1.58
N VAL A 95 63.56 22.84 -1.17
CA VAL A 95 62.53 22.93 -0.12
C VAL A 95 61.32 22.03 -0.39
N ARG A 96 60.91 21.89 -1.67
CA ARG A 96 59.74 21.08 -2.05
C ARG A 96 59.95 19.60 -1.73
N VAL A 97 61.12 19.05 -2.10
CA VAL A 97 61.42 17.63 -1.87
C VAL A 97 61.61 17.37 -0.37
N GLY A 98 62.30 18.27 0.33
CA GLY A 98 62.43 18.20 1.79
C GLY A 98 61.08 18.19 2.51
N MET A 99 60.13 19.03 2.05
CA MET A 99 58.78 19.07 2.62
C MET A 99 58.00 17.78 2.38
N TYR A 100 58.09 17.18 1.18
CA TYR A 100 57.45 15.88 0.94
C TYR A 100 58.01 14.79 1.85
N ILE A 101 59.33 14.69 1.99
CA ILE A 101 59.96 13.70 2.88
C ILE A 101 59.47 13.88 4.32
N GLY A 102 59.44 15.12 4.84
CA GLY A 102 58.96 15.42 6.19
C GLY A 102 57.48 15.05 6.41
N VAL A 103 56.60 15.39 5.46
CA VAL A 103 55.17 15.04 5.54
C VAL A 103 54.94 13.54 5.50
N TRP A 104 55.66 12.81 4.62
CA TRP A 104 55.57 11.35 4.54
C TRP A 104 56.09 10.66 5.79
N MET A 105 57.20 11.13 6.37
CA MET A 105 57.70 10.60 7.65
C MET A 105 56.71 10.85 8.80
N ASN A 106 56.09 12.03 8.85
CA ASN A 106 55.05 12.36 9.82
C ASN A 106 53.80 11.48 9.66
N ALA A 107 53.39 11.21 8.41
CA ALA A 107 52.31 10.29 8.09
C ALA A 107 52.65 8.85 8.51
N ILE A 108 53.86 8.35 8.20
CA ILE A 108 54.31 7.01 8.61
C ILE A 108 54.34 6.89 10.14
N GLY A 109 54.88 7.88 10.85
CA GLY A 109 54.88 7.91 12.32
C GLY A 109 53.46 7.92 12.92
N SER A 110 52.51 8.57 12.24
CA SER A 110 51.10 8.54 12.62
C SER A 110 50.46 7.17 12.37
N VAL A 111 50.73 6.56 11.21
CA VAL A 111 50.23 5.23 10.84
C VAL A 111 50.74 4.16 11.81
N ILE A 112 52.01 4.23 12.22
CA ILE A 112 52.58 3.33 13.24
C ILE A 112 51.81 3.46 14.56
N ARG A 113 51.37 4.66 14.94
CA ARG A 113 50.52 4.90 16.11
C ARG A 113 49.07 4.42 15.92
N CYS A 114 48.60 4.33 14.67
CA CYS A 114 47.29 3.79 14.29
C CYS A 114 47.20 2.26 14.29
N PHE A 115 48.31 1.52 14.51
CA PHE A 115 48.31 0.06 14.71
C PHE A 115 47.74 -0.35 16.08
N ARG A 116 46.55 0.14 16.41
CA ARG A 116 45.64 -0.57 17.31
C ARG A 116 44.84 -1.55 16.46
N PHE A 117 44.71 -2.79 16.95
CA PHE A 117 44.10 -3.92 16.25
C PHE A 117 42.81 -3.58 15.48
N PHE A 118 41.93 -2.75 16.06
CA PHE A 118 40.69 -2.29 15.44
C PHE A 118 40.90 -1.40 14.19
N ILE A 119 41.69 -0.33 14.29
CA ILE A 119 41.85 0.65 13.19
C ILE A 119 42.68 0.03 12.06
N GLY A 120 43.76 -0.68 12.40
CA GLY A 120 44.62 -1.32 11.39
C GLY A 120 43.89 -2.38 10.57
N ALA A 121 43.14 -3.26 11.23
CA ALA A 121 42.34 -4.26 10.54
C ALA A 121 41.17 -3.64 9.76
N GLY A 122 40.55 -2.56 10.27
CA GLY A 122 39.48 -1.89 9.55
C GLY A 122 39.92 -1.13 8.32
N SER A 123 41.08 -0.50 8.32
CA SER A 123 41.64 0.08 7.09
C SER A 123 41.90 -0.99 6.03
N LEU A 124 42.39 -2.18 6.42
CA LEU A 124 42.56 -3.30 5.50
C LEU A 124 41.20 -3.81 5.00
N GLY A 125 40.21 -3.93 5.88
CA GLY A 125 38.83 -4.26 5.51
C GLY A 125 38.26 -3.28 4.49
N SER A 126 38.44 -1.97 4.69
CA SER A 126 37.89 -0.95 3.80
C SER A 126 38.48 -1.05 2.40
N LEU A 127 39.76 -1.39 2.28
CA LEU A 127 40.39 -1.65 0.98
C LEU A 127 39.84 -2.91 0.31
N VAL A 128 39.67 -4.00 1.07
CA VAL A 128 39.19 -5.29 0.53
C VAL A 128 37.73 -5.16 0.09
N PHE A 129 36.85 -4.71 0.97
CA PHE A 129 35.43 -4.59 0.66
C PHE A 129 35.13 -3.44 -0.29
N GLY A 130 35.91 -2.35 -0.26
CA GLY A 130 35.84 -1.29 -1.28
C GLY A 130 36.19 -1.83 -2.67
N TYR A 131 37.27 -2.62 -2.79
CA TYR A 131 37.61 -3.28 -4.06
C TYR A 131 36.50 -4.22 -4.56
N PHE A 132 35.90 -5.02 -3.66
CA PHE A 132 34.80 -5.90 -4.02
C PHE A 132 33.53 -5.13 -4.39
N ALA A 133 33.23 -4.03 -3.71
CA ALA A 133 32.12 -3.14 -4.00
C ALA A 133 32.25 -2.57 -5.42
N ASP A 134 33.41 -2.01 -5.77
CA ASP A 134 33.69 -1.44 -7.10
C ASP A 134 33.57 -2.48 -8.23
N ARG A 135 33.95 -3.74 -7.96
CA ARG A 135 33.91 -4.82 -8.95
C ARG A 135 32.52 -5.42 -9.17
N THR A 136 31.72 -5.51 -8.11
CA THR A 136 30.44 -6.21 -8.15
C THR A 136 29.26 -5.27 -8.37
N GLY A 137 29.38 -3.99 -7.99
CA GLY A 137 28.28 -3.03 -8.03
C GLY A 137 27.12 -3.39 -7.08
N LYS A 138 27.32 -4.34 -6.17
CA LYS A 138 26.28 -4.87 -5.28
C LYS A 138 26.39 -4.32 -3.86
N LEU A 139 26.30 -3.00 -3.72
CA LEU A 139 26.51 -2.30 -2.44
C LEU A 139 25.54 -2.75 -1.33
N GLU A 140 24.29 -3.06 -1.68
CA GLU A 140 23.28 -3.53 -0.73
C GLU A 140 23.61 -4.90 -0.14
N GLU A 141 24.00 -5.88 -0.98
CA GLU A 141 24.35 -7.23 -0.53
C GLU A 141 25.61 -7.20 0.36
N ILE A 142 26.62 -6.42 -0.02
CA ILE A 142 27.86 -6.26 0.75
C ILE A 142 27.58 -5.60 2.10
N SER A 143 26.74 -4.56 2.14
CA SER A 143 26.35 -3.89 3.38
C SER A 143 25.68 -4.85 4.37
N LYS A 144 24.74 -5.69 3.91
CA LYS A 144 24.07 -6.71 4.75
C LYS A 144 25.08 -7.70 5.34
N ILE A 145 26.02 -8.18 4.54
CA ILE A 145 27.08 -9.10 5.01
C ILE A 145 27.94 -8.43 6.09
N LEU A 146 28.30 -7.16 5.90
CA LEU A 146 29.14 -6.43 6.85
C LEU A 146 28.40 -6.07 8.16
N TYR A 147 27.12 -5.69 8.10
CA TYR A 147 26.29 -5.42 9.28
C TYR A 147 26.06 -6.69 10.11
N THR A 148 25.76 -7.81 9.45
CA THR A 148 25.58 -9.11 10.12
C THR A 148 26.88 -9.61 10.73
N ALA A 149 28.01 -9.56 10.00
CA ALA A 149 29.32 -9.95 10.50
C ALA A 149 29.76 -9.05 11.68
N SER A 150 29.51 -7.74 11.62
CA SER A 150 29.78 -6.80 12.72
C SER A 150 28.99 -7.17 13.97
N SER A 151 27.70 -7.47 13.82
CA SER A 151 26.81 -7.83 14.94
C SER A 151 27.27 -9.12 15.63
N VAL A 152 27.63 -10.15 14.86
CA VAL A 152 28.21 -11.40 15.39
C VAL A 152 29.52 -11.11 16.12
N ALA A 153 30.39 -10.27 15.55
CA ALA A 153 31.67 -9.92 16.15
C ALA A 153 31.52 -9.18 17.50
N TYR A 154 30.55 -8.28 17.64
CA TYR A 154 30.24 -7.62 18.92
C TYR A 154 29.72 -8.61 19.97
N ILE A 155 28.86 -9.55 19.58
CA ILE A 155 28.37 -10.61 20.48
C ILE A 155 29.55 -11.49 20.95
N LEU A 156 30.46 -11.86 20.05
CA LEU A 156 31.66 -12.63 20.40
C LEU A 156 32.56 -11.87 21.38
N ILE A 157 32.74 -10.55 21.22
CA ILE A 157 33.48 -9.73 22.19
C ILE A 157 32.82 -9.82 23.57
N VAL A 158 31.50 -9.65 23.65
CA VAL A 158 30.80 -9.70 24.94
C VAL A 158 30.89 -11.09 25.57
N LEU A 159 30.73 -12.16 24.79
CA LEU A 159 30.90 -13.53 25.26
C LEU A 159 32.33 -13.83 25.72
N PHE A 160 33.36 -13.31 25.05
CA PHE A 160 34.76 -13.49 25.45
C PHE A 160 35.10 -12.72 26.73
N ILE A 161 34.50 -11.54 26.92
CA ILE A 161 34.62 -10.76 28.16
C ILE A 161 33.95 -11.50 29.33
N ILE A 162 32.74 -12.02 29.12
CA ILE A 162 31.99 -12.75 30.16
C ILE A 162 32.66 -14.07 30.52
N ASN A 163 33.06 -14.85 29.52
CA ASN A 163 33.68 -16.18 29.72
C ASN A 163 35.17 -16.13 30.07
N ARG A 164 35.74 -14.94 30.31
CA ARG A 164 37.14 -14.74 30.77
C ARG A 164 38.18 -15.45 29.89
N VAL A 165 37.97 -15.41 28.57
CA VAL A 165 38.84 -16.02 27.57
C VAL A 165 40.21 -15.30 27.57
N PRO A 166 41.34 -15.98 27.24
CA PRO A 166 42.66 -15.35 27.18
C PRO A 166 42.68 -14.09 26.32
N ARG A 167 43.44 -13.08 26.77
CA ARG A 167 43.46 -11.70 26.22
C ARG A 167 43.69 -11.63 24.70
N TYR A 168 44.41 -12.59 24.13
CA TYR A 168 44.68 -12.67 22.69
C TYR A 168 43.40 -12.85 21.84
N PHE A 169 42.41 -13.61 22.32
CA PHE A 169 41.13 -13.77 21.62
C PHE A 169 40.30 -12.48 21.61
N ILE A 170 40.41 -11.68 22.68
CA ILE A 170 39.77 -10.36 22.76
C ILE A 170 40.42 -9.41 21.74
N TYR A 171 41.75 -9.39 21.64
CA TYR A 171 42.45 -8.57 20.62
C TYR A 171 42.10 -8.99 19.20
N PHE A 172 41.99 -10.29 18.92
CA PHE A 172 41.55 -10.80 17.63
C PHE A 172 40.11 -10.37 17.33
N ALA A 173 39.20 -10.47 18.30
CA ALA A 173 37.81 -10.05 18.12
C ALA A 173 37.69 -8.53 17.85
N PHE A 174 38.47 -7.69 18.54
CA PHE A 174 38.55 -6.26 18.23
C PHE A 174 39.13 -5.97 16.84
N ALA A 175 40.13 -6.74 16.40
CA ALA A 175 40.64 -6.66 15.03
C ALA A 175 39.56 -7.03 14.02
N PHE A 176 38.83 -8.11 14.27
CA PHE A 176 37.77 -8.59 13.39
C PHE A 176 36.63 -7.58 13.29
N VAL A 177 36.14 -7.02 14.42
CA VAL A 177 35.16 -5.92 14.39
C VAL A 177 35.69 -4.75 13.56
N GLY A 178 36.96 -4.36 13.76
CA GLY A 178 37.58 -3.34 12.93
C GLY A 178 37.46 -3.64 11.44
N PHE A 179 37.87 -4.85 11.03
CA PHE A 179 37.87 -5.33 9.65
C PHE A 179 36.48 -5.30 8.98
N VAL A 180 35.40 -5.57 9.73
CA VAL A 180 34.03 -5.62 9.16
C VAL A 180 33.22 -4.33 9.38
N SER A 181 33.49 -3.58 10.45
CA SER A 181 32.67 -2.41 10.82
C SER A 181 33.17 -1.09 10.24
N LEU A 182 34.48 -0.90 10.05
CA LEU A 182 35.00 0.32 9.41
C LEU A 182 34.69 0.44 7.89
N PRO A 183 34.64 -0.65 7.10
CA PRO A 183 34.22 -0.58 5.70
C PRO A 183 32.77 -0.14 5.50
N LEU A 184 31.91 -0.33 6.51
CA LEU A 184 30.50 0.12 6.45
C LEU A 184 30.39 1.62 6.27
N SER A 185 31.34 2.42 6.78
CA SER A 185 31.26 3.88 6.65
C SER A 185 31.31 4.34 5.18
N PRO A 186 32.33 4.00 4.37
CA PRO A 186 32.35 4.39 2.95
C PRO A 186 31.26 3.68 2.14
N ILE A 187 31.03 2.37 2.34
CA ILE A 187 30.05 1.61 1.56
C ILE A 187 28.62 2.13 1.79
N SER A 188 28.26 2.46 3.03
CA SER A 188 26.96 3.06 3.33
C SER A 188 26.82 4.49 2.81
N MET A 189 27.92 5.24 2.65
CA MET A 189 27.88 6.54 1.97
C MET A 189 27.58 6.36 0.47
N ASP A 190 28.24 5.43 -0.20
CA ASP A 190 27.99 5.15 -1.63
C ASP A 190 26.57 4.61 -1.87
N LEU A 191 26.09 3.70 -1.00
CA LEU A 191 24.71 3.20 -1.04
C LEU A 191 23.68 4.31 -0.80
N CYS A 192 23.99 5.27 0.08
CA CYS A 192 23.13 6.43 0.33
C CYS A 192 23.03 7.32 -0.92
N LEU A 193 24.14 7.54 -1.63
CA LEU A 193 24.16 8.31 -2.86
C LEU A 193 23.33 7.67 -3.96
N GLU A 194 23.43 6.35 -4.13
CA GLU A 194 22.61 5.61 -5.09
C GLU A 194 21.10 5.70 -4.77
N CYS A 195 20.74 5.55 -3.48
CA CYS A 195 19.35 5.62 -3.04
C CYS A 195 18.71 7.00 -3.23
N VAL A 196 19.51 8.07 -3.20
CA VAL A 196 19.05 9.45 -3.12
C VAL A 196 19.27 10.21 -4.45
N TYR A 197 19.69 9.51 -5.50
CA TYR A 197 19.81 10.09 -6.84
C TYR A 197 18.48 10.69 -7.32
N PRO A 198 18.44 11.91 -7.91
CA PRO A 198 19.57 12.73 -8.39
C PRO A 198 19.93 13.92 -7.46
N ILE A 199 19.86 13.78 -6.13
CA ILE A 199 20.31 14.85 -5.22
C ILE A 199 21.84 15.04 -5.36
N PRO A 200 22.35 16.30 -5.31
CA PRO A 200 23.79 16.56 -5.31
C PRO A 200 24.53 15.80 -4.21
N GLU A 201 25.63 15.14 -4.58
CA GLU A 201 26.45 14.29 -3.71
C GLU A 201 26.83 14.98 -2.40
N ALA A 202 27.30 16.24 -2.48
CA ALA A 202 27.69 17.02 -1.31
C ALA A 202 26.54 17.21 -0.30
N THR A 203 25.30 17.35 -0.79
CA THR A 203 24.11 17.53 0.07
C THR A 203 23.74 16.21 0.75
N ALA A 204 23.73 15.09 0.01
CA ALA A 204 23.41 13.78 0.54
C ALA A 204 24.42 13.32 1.60
N ILE A 205 25.73 13.46 1.31
CA ILE A 205 26.79 13.16 2.28
C ILE A 205 26.69 14.11 3.48
N GLY A 206 26.44 15.41 3.26
CA GLY A 206 26.28 16.39 4.32
C GLY A 206 25.14 16.04 5.29
N ILE A 207 23.97 15.66 4.78
CA ILE A 207 22.82 15.23 5.59
C ILE A 207 23.13 13.94 6.34
N ASN A 208 23.73 12.96 5.68
CA ASN A 208 24.11 11.69 6.30
C ASN A 208 25.09 11.91 7.47
N VAL A 209 26.11 12.75 7.27
CA VAL A 209 27.07 13.10 8.31
C VAL A 209 26.39 13.87 9.45
N MET A 210 25.54 14.86 9.16
CA MET A 210 24.79 15.60 10.20
C MET A 210 23.93 14.66 11.05
N ALA A 211 23.18 13.74 10.42
CA ALA A 211 22.36 12.76 11.13
C ALA A 211 23.22 11.85 12.04
N SER A 212 24.37 11.38 11.53
CA SER A 212 25.30 10.56 12.32
C SER A 212 25.86 11.29 13.55
N GLN A 213 26.13 12.59 13.44
CA GLN A 213 26.62 13.40 14.56
C GLN A 213 25.54 13.65 15.61
N ILE A 214 24.29 13.92 15.19
CA ILE A 214 23.16 14.08 16.12
C ILE A 214 22.93 12.79 16.92
N ILE A 215 22.91 11.64 16.23
CA ILE A 215 22.78 10.33 16.88
C ILE A 215 23.99 10.05 17.78
N GLY A 216 25.20 10.38 17.34
CA GLY A 216 26.43 10.24 18.13
C GLY A 216 26.38 11.05 19.43
N ILE A 217 25.96 12.32 19.38
CA ILE A 217 25.78 13.18 20.57
C ILE A 217 24.74 12.56 21.51
N LEU A 218 23.60 12.13 20.98
CA LEU A 218 22.56 11.47 21.76
C LEU A 218 23.10 10.23 22.48
N MET A 219 23.85 9.39 21.76
CA MET A 219 24.47 8.19 22.32
C MET A 219 25.50 8.53 23.39
N VAL A 220 26.39 9.51 23.18
CA VAL A 220 27.40 9.91 24.18
C VAL A 220 26.75 10.43 25.48
N VAL A 221 25.59 11.08 25.41
CA VAL A 221 24.86 11.57 26.59
C VAL A 221 24.09 10.46 27.30
N ILE A 222 23.54 9.50 26.55
CA ILE A 222 22.67 8.45 27.08
C ILE A 222 23.47 7.24 27.58
N PHE A 223 24.48 6.80 26.84
CA PHE A 223 25.21 5.55 27.07
C PHE A 223 25.89 5.46 28.45
N PRO A 224 26.50 6.54 28.99
CA PRO A 224 27.05 6.54 30.35
C PRO A 224 25.99 6.34 31.44
N LYS A 225 24.74 6.75 31.20
CA LYS A 225 23.63 6.63 32.18
C LYS A 225 23.19 5.18 32.40
N PHE A 226 23.54 4.28 31.48
CA PHE A 226 23.25 2.85 31.55
C PHE A 226 24.39 2.02 32.16
N GLY A 227 25.52 2.64 32.50
CA GLY A 227 26.60 1.98 33.25
C GLY A 227 26.13 1.61 34.66
N ARG A 228 26.25 0.34 35.03
CA ARG A 228 25.87 -0.14 36.38
C ARG A 228 27.12 -0.32 37.24
N PRO A 229 27.05 -0.11 38.57
CA PRO A 229 28.16 -0.45 39.46
C PRO A 229 28.48 -1.95 39.36
N LEU A 230 29.76 -2.30 39.49
CA LEU A 230 30.24 -3.69 39.49
C LEU A 230 29.69 -4.47 40.69
N ASN A 231 29.47 -5.78 40.52
CA ASN A 231 29.07 -6.66 41.63
C ASN A 231 30.25 -6.92 42.59
N GLU A 232 29.99 -7.28 43.86
CA GLU A 232 31.02 -7.48 44.89
C GLU A 232 32.19 -8.41 44.46
N TYR A 233 31.89 -9.46 43.70
CA TYR A 233 32.90 -10.37 43.13
C TYR A 233 33.75 -9.70 42.03
N GLU A 234 33.14 -8.86 41.19
CA GLU A 234 33.81 -8.14 40.10
C GLU A 234 34.66 -6.99 40.63
N THR A 235 34.21 -6.34 41.71
CA THR A 235 34.99 -5.35 42.47
C THR A 235 36.24 -5.96 43.10
N ALA A 236 36.22 -7.26 43.45
CA ALA A 236 37.38 -7.93 44.08
C ALA A 236 38.53 -8.25 43.10
N ILE A 237 38.26 -8.25 41.79
CA ILE A 237 39.21 -8.57 40.71
C ILE A 237 39.48 -7.36 39.81
N GLU A 238 38.81 -6.24 40.05
CA GLU A 238 39.04 -5.02 39.30
C GLU A 238 40.46 -4.52 39.58
N THR A 239 41.25 -4.34 38.52
CA THR A 239 42.58 -3.73 38.63
C THR A 239 42.52 -2.20 38.75
N CYS A 240 41.33 -1.61 38.53
CA CYS A 240 41.05 -0.18 38.65
C CYS A 240 40.69 0.19 40.09
N SER A 241 41.60 -0.07 41.03
CA SER A 241 41.57 0.58 42.33
C SER A 241 42.96 0.51 42.93
N ARG A 242 43.61 1.67 43.12
CA ARG A 242 44.07 2.00 44.47
C ARG A 242 44.56 3.43 44.69
N ASP A 243 43.87 4.00 45.66
CA ASP A 243 44.29 4.87 46.76
C ASP A 243 44.42 6.40 46.62
N THR A 244 43.61 7.02 47.50
CA THR A 244 43.62 8.39 48.04
C THR A 244 42.94 9.52 47.24
N LYS A 245 41.68 9.75 47.65
CA LYS A 245 40.83 10.96 47.58
C LYS A 245 39.73 11.07 46.52
N ASP A 246 39.80 10.38 45.38
CA ASP A 246 38.67 10.33 44.44
C ASP A 246 38.37 8.88 44.02
N LYS A 247 37.30 8.30 44.57
CA LYS A 247 36.79 6.97 44.15
C LYS A 247 36.14 7.09 42.77
N ILE A 248 36.88 6.76 41.71
CA ILE A 248 36.27 6.50 40.40
C ILE A 248 35.51 5.17 40.53
N VAL A 249 34.17 5.22 40.52
CA VAL A 249 33.33 4.02 40.55
C VAL A 249 33.46 3.34 39.18
N ALA A 250 34.09 2.17 39.15
CA ALA A 250 34.16 1.37 37.93
C ALA A 250 32.75 0.83 37.59
N LEU A 251 32.33 1.05 36.35
CA LEU A 251 30.99 0.72 35.85
C LEU A 251 31.06 -0.41 34.82
N ASN A 252 30.09 -1.32 34.90
CA ASN A 252 29.84 -2.37 33.93
C ASN A 252 28.97 -1.81 32.76
N TYR A 253 29.54 -1.85 31.55
CA TYR A 253 28.90 -1.36 30.32
C TYR A 253 28.33 -2.48 29.43
N SER A 254 28.19 -3.71 29.94
CA SER A 254 27.73 -4.85 29.15
C SER A 254 26.30 -4.68 28.61
N ILE A 255 25.39 -4.08 29.39
CA ILE A 255 24.00 -3.78 28.96
C ILE A 255 23.97 -2.77 27.81
N PRO A 256 24.64 -1.61 27.89
CA PRO A 256 24.82 -0.71 26.76
C PRO A 256 25.35 -1.39 25.49
N LEU A 257 26.32 -2.31 25.63
CA LEU A 257 26.87 -3.07 24.51
C LEU A 257 25.84 -4.05 23.90
N TYR A 258 24.98 -4.67 24.71
CA TYR A 258 23.86 -5.48 24.22
C TYR A 258 22.82 -4.65 23.47
N ILE A 259 22.49 -3.45 23.97
CA ILE A 259 21.57 -2.53 23.31
C ILE A 259 22.14 -2.12 21.95
N MET A 260 23.45 -1.86 21.85
CA MET A 260 24.10 -1.51 20.58
C MET A 260 24.07 -2.68 19.59
N ALA A 261 24.37 -3.90 20.05
CA ALA A 261 24.26 -5.10 19.22
C ALA A 261 22.81 -5.32 18.74
N PHE A 262 21.82 -5.09 19.60
CA PHE A 262 20.41 -5.18 19.24
C PHE A 262 19.98 -4.12 18.22
N ILE A 263 20.40 -2.86 18.39
CA ILE A 263 20.13 -1.78 17.45
C ILE A 263 20.75 -2.09 16.08
N MET A 264 21.98 -2.60 16.03
CA MET A 264 22.63 -3.00 14.77
C MET A 264 21.89 -4.15 14.07
N VAL A 265 21.37 -5.12 14.82
CA VAL A 265 20.53 -6.21 14.29
C VAL A 265 19.17 -5.69 13.82
N LEU A 266 18.59 -4.71 14.51
CA LEU A 266 17.33 -4.06 14.12
C LEU A 266 17.50 -3.25 12.83
N MET A 267 18.65 -2.59 12.65
CA MET A 267 18.97 -1.83 11.44
C MET A 267 19.24 -2.73 10.21
N ASP A 268 19.59 -4.00 10.41
CA ASP A 268 19.72 -5.01 9.35
C ASP A 268 18.34 -5.47 8.80
N ARG A 269 17.24 -5.22 9.56
CA ARG A 269 15.88 -5.59 9.14
C ARG A 269 14.81 -4.59 9.57
N LEU A 270 14.41 -3.73 8.63
CA LEU A 270 12.97 -3.61 8.35
C LEU A 270 12.67 -4.59 7.22
N PRO A 271 12.22 -5.82 7.54
CA PRO A 271 11.93 -6.81 6.52
C PRO A 271 10.87 -6.24 5.58
N TYR A 272 11.02 -6.50 4.27
CA TYR A 272 9.95 -6.29 3.31
C TYR A 272 8.62 -6.85 3.83
N GLU A 273 8.65 -8.00 4.50
CA GLU A 273 7.47 -8.63 5.13
C GLU A 273 6.79 -7.78 6.22
N LEU A 274 7.55 -7.00 7.00
CA LEU A 274 6.95 -6.14 8.03
C LEU A 274 6.33 -4.90 7.38
N LEU A 275 7.00 -4.32 6.38
CA LEU A 275 6.47 -3.21 5.58
C LEU A 275 5.23 -3.65 4.78
N PHE A 276 5.25 -4.86 4.23
CA PHE A 276 4.14 -5.51 3.56
C PHE A 276 2.99 -5.77 4.55
N SER A 277 3.27 -6.30 5.74
CA SER A 277 2.25 -6.48 6.79
C SER A 277 1.58 -5.16 7.18
N ILE A 278 2.36 -4.09 7.36
CA ILE A 278 1.82 -2.75 7.62
C ILE A 278 0.96 -2.28 6.44
N ALA A 279 1.44 -2.43 5.20
CA ALA A 279 0.69 -2.05 4.00
C ALA A 279 -0.60 -2.87 3.83
N THR A 280 -0.60 -4.15 4.18
CA THR A 280 -1.82 -4.99 4.15
C THR A 280 -2.87 -4.57 5.19
N HIS A 281 -2.46 -3.85 6.25
CA HIS A 281 -3.38 -3.27 7.23
C HIS A 281 -3.90 -1.89 6.84
N LEU A 282 -3.35 -1.26 5.79
CA LEU A 282 -3.93 -0.05 5.23
C LEU A 282 -5.18 -0.42 4.43
N ASP A 283 -6.34 -0.13 5.01
CA ASP A 283 -7.62 -0.53 4.44
C ASP A 283 -8.08 0.36 3.28
N SER A 284 -7.44 1.52 3.07
CA SER A 284 -7.82 2.51 2.07
C SER A 284 -6.82 2.54 0.90
N PRO A 285 -7.28 2.44 -0.36
CA PRO A 285 -6.45 2.65 -1.55
C PRO A 285 -5.76 4.02 -1.56
N LYS A 286 -6.37 5.05 -0.96
CA LYS A 286 -5.79 6.40 -0.86
C LYS A 286 -4.55 6.42 0.04
N ASP A 287 -4.56 5.61 1.10
CA ASP A 287 -3.46 5.53 2.05
C ASP A 287 -2.27 4.79 1.45
N LEU A 288 -2.54 3.71 0.68
CA LEU A 288 -1.53 3.01 -0.12
C LEU A 288 -0.92 3.92 -1.20
N CYS A 289 -1.73 4.71 -1.89
CA CYS A 289 -1.23 5.71 -2.84
C CYS A 289 -0.35 6.75 -2.15
N SER A 290 -0.74 7.22 -0.96
CA SER A 290 0.06 8.17 -0.18
C SER A 290 1.39 7.55 0.26
N LEU A 291 1.37 6.30 0.73
CA LEU A 291 2.56 5.53 1.11
C LEU A 291 3.52 5.32 -0.07
N SER A 292 2.98 5.02 -1.25
CA SER A 292 3.78 4.80 -2.47
C SER A 292 4.58 6.03 -2.92
N ARG A 293 4.17 7.24 -2.48
CA ARG A 293 4.85 8.51 -2.82
C ARG A 293 6.00 8.84 -1.88
N VAL A 294 6.19 8.06 -0.80
CA VAL A 294 7.19 8.34 0.25
C VAL A 294 8.59 7.85 -0.14
N SER A 295 8.73 6.64 -0.67
CA SER A 295 10.02 6.08 -1.11
C SER A 295 9.88 4.98 -2.17
N SER A 296 10.98 4.63 -2.84
CA SER A 296 11.03 3.51 -3.78
C SER A 296 10.72 2.15 -3.14
N VAL A 297 11.13 1.95 -1.89
CA VAL A 297 10.82 0.74 -1.11
C VAL A 297 9.32 0.67 -0.83
N PHE A 298 8.72 1.77 -0.37
CA PHE A 298 7.27 1.83 -0.14
C PHE A 298 6.46 1.72 -1.43
N LEU A 299 6.97 2.25 -2.54
CA LEU A 299 6.38 2.05 -3.87
C LEU A 299 6.39 0.56 -4.26
N SER A 300 7.49 -0.15 -4.02
CA SER A 300 7.60 -1.59 -4.32
C SER A 300 6.64 -2.44 -3.47
N VAL A 301 6.47 -2.10 -2.18
CA VAL A 301 5.54 -2.77 -1.27
C VAL A 301 4.09 -2.47 -1.65
N SER A 302 3.77 -1.21 -1.95
CA SER A 302 2.40 -0.78 -2.29
C SER A 302 1.91 -1.34 -3.63
N ARG A 303 2.83 -1.80 -4.49
CA ARG A 303 2.51 -2.45 -5.77
C ARG A 303 2.39 -3.97 -5.68
N ASP A 304 2.56 -4.56 -4.49
CA ASP A 304 2.41 -6.01 -4.32
C ASP A 304 0.97 -6.44 -4.58
N ASP A 305 0.81 -7.38 -5.51
CA ASP A 305 -0.48 -7.77 -6.07
C ASP A 305 -1.41 -8.44 -5.05
N ARG A 306 -0.84 -9.03 -3.98
CA ARG A 306 -1.61 -9.67 -2.91
C ARG A 306 -2.47 -8.67 -2.14
N ILE A 307 -1.98 -7.44 -1.98
CA ILE A 307 -2.73 -6.34 -1.34
C ILE A 307 -3.95 -6.00 -2.20
N TRP A 308 -3.75 -5.87 -3.51
CA TRP A 308 -4.79 -5.49 -4.46
C TRP A 308 -5.83 -6.59 -4.65
N LYS A 309 -5.42 -7.87 -4.66
CA LYS A 309 -6.35 -9.01 -4.64
C LYS A 309 -7.33 -8.93 -3.47
N ARG A 310 -6.81 -8.64 -2.27
CA ARG A 310 -7.65 -8.47 -1.07
C ARG A 310 -8.59 -7.28 -1.19
N LEU A 311 -8.13 -6.16 -1.73
CA LEU A 311 -8.96 -4.97 -1.94
C LEU A 311 -10.06 -5.20 -2.99
N CYS A 312 -9.76 -5.88 -4.10
CA CYS A 312 -10.74 -6.28 -5.10
C CYS A 312 -11.86 -7.12 -4.49
N TYR A 313 -11.51 -8.13 -3.69
CA TYR A 313 -12.49 -8.98 -3.01
C TYR A 313 -13.29 -8.20 -1.96
N ARG A 314 -12.63 -7.43 -1.10
CA ARG A 314 -13.32 -6.74 0.00
C ARG A 314 -14.24 -5.63 -0.50
N LEU A 315 -13.80 -4.81 -1.45
CA LEU A 315 -14.53 -3.62 -1.88
C LEU A 315 -15.58 -3.92 -2.97
N TYR A 316 -15.32 -4.93 -3.81
CA TYR A 316 -16.15 -5.21 -4.98
C TYR A 316 -16.61 -6.67 -5.07
N ASN A 317 -16.27 -7.53 -4.10
CA ASN A 317 -16.55 -8.97 -4.12
C ASN A 317 -16.01 -9.70 -5.36
N VAL A 318 -14.88 -9.23 -5.90
CA VAL A 318 -14.22 -9.78 -7.09
C VAL A 318 -13.00 -10.62 -6.69
N ASN A 319 -13.03 -11.93 -6.96
CA ASN A 319 -11.91 -12.85 -6.72
C ASN A 319 -11.77 -13.89 -7.86
N PRO A 320 -11.33 -13.46 -9.06
CA PRO A 320 -11.09 -14.34 -10.19
C PRO A 320 -10.03 -15.41 -9.89
N PRO A 321 -10.15 -16.61 -10.49
CA PRO A 321 -9.06 -17.58 -10.52
C PRO A 321 -7.86 -16.99 -11.27
N LEU A 322 -6.65 -17.31 -10.81
CA LEU A 322 -5.40 -16.72 -11.32
C LEU A 322 -5.18 -16.99 -12.82
N ASP A 323 -5.71 -18.09 -13.33
CA ASP A 323 -5.51 -18.53 -14.72
C ASP A 323 -6.38 -17.75 -15.73
N GLU A 324 -7.43 -17.07 -15.27
CA GLU A 324 -8.33 -16.26 -16.11
C GLU A 324 -7.95 -14.79 -16.17
N LEU A 325 -7.03 -14.35 -15.31
CA LEU A 325 -6.63 -12.95 -15.18
C LEU A 325 -5.53 -12.59 -16.19
N LYS A 326 -5.81 -11.68 -17.13
CA LYS A 326 -4.82 -11.25 -18.15
C LYS A 326 -3.75 -10.30 -17.59
N GLN A 327 -4.14 -9.41 -16.67
CA GLN A 327 -3.24 -8.47 -15.99
C GLN A 327 -3.10 -8.83 -14.50
N ASN A 328 -2.38 -8.02 -13.73
CA ASN A 328 -2.28 -8.19 -12.28
C ASN A 328 -3.46 -7.49 -11.56
N PHE A 329 -3.78 -7.91 -10.33
CA PHE A 329 -4.86 -7.30 -9.53
C PHE A 329 -4.68 -5.79 -9.32
N TYR A 330 -3.44 -5.30 -9.27
CA TYR A 330 -3.13 -3.87 -9.23
C TYR A 330 -3.72 -3.12 -10.44
N ASN A 331 -3.49 -3.60 -11.66
CA ASN A 331 -4.02 -2.97 -12.87
C ASN A 331 -5.54 -3.13 -12.97
N LEU A 332 -6.07 -4.31 -12.63
CA LEU A 332 -7.52 -4.53 -12.56
C LEU A 332 -8.18 -3.50 -11.62
N PHE A 333 -7.60 -3.29 -10.44
CA PHE A 333 -8.13 -2.33 -9.49
C PHE A 333 -8.02 -0.90 -10.00
N THR A 334 -6.83 -0.48 -10.41
CA THR A 334 -6.56 0.94 -10.74
C THR A 334 -7.22 1.39 -12.04
N LYS A 335 -7.31 0.52 -13.05
CA LYS A 335 -7.89 0.85 -14.36
C LYS A 335 -9.41 0.61 -14.44
N ILE A 336 -9.93 -0.38 -13.70
CA ILE A 336 -11.33 -0.83 -13.86
C ILE A 336 -12.14 -0.58 -12.61
N LEU A 337 -11.75 -1.20 -11.49
CA LEU A 337 -12.61 -1.21 -10.31
C LEU A 337 -12.65 0.14 -9.60
N ALA A 338 -11.53 0.86 -9.52
CA ALA A 338 -11.50 2.18 -8.90
C ALA A 338 -12.35 3.21 -9.67
N PRO A 339 -12.30 3.31 -11.01
CA PRO A 339 -13.16 4.24 -11.76
C PRO A 339 -14.62 3.77 -11.87
N TYR A 340 -14.83 2.46 -12.12
CA TYR A 340 -16.12 1.93 -12.57
C TYR A 340 -16.74 0.87 -11.66
N GLY A 341 -16.00 0.35 -10.66
CA GLY A 341 -16.48 -0.74 -9.81
C GLY A 341 -17.72 -0.39 -8.98
N ARG A 342 -17.99 0.91 -8.74
CA ARG A 342 -19.23 1.38 -8.09
C ARG A 342 -20.50 1.05 -8.87
N TYR A 343 -20.37 0.73 -10.16
CA TYR A 343 -21.48 0.42 -11.05
C TYR A 343 -21.83 -1.07 -11.03
N LEU A 344 -20.99 -1.93 -10.44
CA LEU A 344 -21.25 -3.36 -10.36
C LEU A 344 -22.49 -3.66 -9.52
N GLY A 345 -23.29 -4.62 -9.99
CA GLY A 345 -24.51 -5.06 -9.32
C GLY A 345 -25.77 -4.89 -10.17
N TYR A 346 -26.92 -4.91 -9.50
CA TYR A 346 -28.23 -4.88 -10.13
C TYR A 346 -28.85 -3.50 -10.06
N TRP A 347 -29.53 -3.13 -11.14
CA TRP A 347 -30.11 -1.81 -11.30
C TRP A 347 -31.51 -1.90 -11.89
N LYS A 348 -32.49 -1.25 -11.25
CA LYS A 348 -33.87 -1.19 -11.72
C LYS A 348 -34.11 0.09 -12.51
N SER A 349 -34.81 0.01 -13.64
CA SER A 349 -35.16 1.18 -14.43
C SER A 349 -36.40 1.91 -13.91
N ASN A 350 -36.52 3.18 -14.27
CA ASN A 350 -37.70 4.01 -14.02
C ASN A 350 -38.66 4.09 -15.23
N GLU A 351 -38.60 3.11 -16.14
CA GLU A 351 -39.47 3.09 -17.32
C GLU A 351 -40.94 3.06 -16.90
N MET A 352 -41.73 4.05 -17.35
CA MET A 352 -43.13 4.25 -16.96
C MET A 352 -43.93 2.95 -17.06
N TYR A 353 -44.54 2.53 -15.94
CA TYR A 353 -45.26 1.26 -15.73
C TYR A 353 -44.41 -0.01 -15.82
N TYR A 354 -43.57 -0.13 -16.84
CA TYR A 354 -42.92 -1.37 -17.21
C TYR A 354 -41.64 -1.68 -16.45
N GLY A 355 -40.89 -0.69 -15.99
CA GLY A 355 -39.61 -0.90 -15.32
C GLY A 355 -38.62 -1.73 -16.15
N GLY A 356 -37.76 -2.51 -15.47
CA GLY A 356 -36.74 -3.34 -16.11
C GLY A 356 -35.49 -3.50 -15.25
N LEU A 357 -34.71 -4.54 -15.52
CA LEU A 357 -33.49 -4.86 -14.77
C LEU A 357 -32.25 -4.79 -15.68
N ILE A 358 -31.20 -4.13 -15.21
CA ILE A 358 -29.84 -4.27 -15.73
C ILE A 358 -28.98 -4.96 -14.68
N HIS A 359 -28.17 -5.90 -15.13
CA HIS A 359 -27.06 -6.43 -14.35
C HIS A 359 -25.74 -5.91 -14.93
N VAL A 360 -24.96 -5.21 -14.11
CA VAL A 360 -23.63 -4.73 -14.47
C VAL A 360 -22.60 -5.61 -13.79
N GLN A 361 -21.81 -6.30 -14.59
CA GLN A 361 -20.85 -7.30 -14.12
C GLN A 361 -19.47 -7.11 -14.75
N LEU A 362 -18.45 -7.56 -14.03
CA LEU A 362 -17.08 -7.63 -14.55
C LEU A 362 -16.92 -8.92 -15.34
N ASN A 363 -16.64 -8.82 -16.64
CA ASN A 363 -16.13 -9.93 -17.42
C ASN A 363 -14.62 -10.03 -17.18
N ILE A 364 -14.21 -11.06 -16.43
CA ILE A 364 -12.81 -11.31 -16.06
C ILE A 364 -11.97 -11.65 -17.30
N SER A 365 -12.50 -12.49 -18.20
CA SER A 365 -11.78 -12.96 -19.39
C SER A 365 -11.44 -11.83 -20.37
N GLU A 366 -12.32 -10.84 -20.49
CA GLU A 366 -12.15 -9.69 -21.38
C GLU A 366 -11.61 -8.45 -20.63
N GLU A 367 -11.52 -8.50 -19.29
CA GLU A 367 -11.22 -7.35 -18.43
C GLU A 367 -12.10 -6.13 -18.75
N THR A 368 -13.39 -6.37 -18.93
CA THR A 368 -14.36 -5.33 -19.29
C THR A 368 -15.54 -5.35 -18.34
N ILE A 369 -16.16 -4.20 -18.09
CA ILE A 369 -17.46 -4.16 -17.42
C ILE A 369 -18.55 -4.22 -18.48
N ILE A 370 -19.49 -5.14 -18.30
CA ILE A 370 -20.62 -5.36 -19.20
C ILE A 370 -21.91 -5.06 -18.46
N GLY A 371 -22.73 -4.19 -19.04
CA GLY A 371 -24.11 -3.98 -18.59
C GLY A 371 -25.08 -4.74 -19.48
N GLU A 372 -25.81 -5.70 -18.91
CA GLU A 372 -26.78 -6.54 -19.62
C GLU A 372 -28.19 -6.25 -19.12
N LYS A 373 -29.10 -5.91 -20.04
CA LYS A 373 -30.53 -5.81 -19.74
C LYS A 373 -31.13 -7.21 -19.71
N LEU A 374 -31.92 -7.47 -18.68
CA LEU A 374 -32.71 -8.68 -18.57
C LEU A 374 -34.08 -8.46 -19.19
N ASN A 375 -34.39 -9.18 -20.26
CA ASN A 375 -35.67 -9.11 -20.96
C ASN A 375 -36.43 -10.42 -20.77
N VAL A 376 -37.66 -10.35 -20.26
CA VAL A 376 -38.51 -11.54 -20.12
C VAL A 376 -39.15 -11.87 -21.47
N VAL A 377 -39.17 -13.15 -21.86
CA VAL A 377 -39.71 -13.59 -23.16
C VAL A 377 -41.21 -13.81 -23.03
N ASN A 378 -42.00 -13.11 -23.85
CA ASN A 378 -43.45 -13.36 -23.91
C ASN A 378 -43.73 -14.64 -24.70
N VAL A 379 -44.06 -15.72 -23.98
CA VAL A 379 -44.49 -16.98 -24.59
C VAL A 379 -46.02 -16.98 -24.71
N SER A 380 -46.53 -17.17 -25.93
CA SER A 380 -47.96 -17.10 -26.23
C SER A 380 -48.74 -18.37 -25.87
N ASP A 381 -48.08 -19.53 -25.67
CA ASP A 381 -48.74 -20.81 -25.40
C ASP A 381 -47.92 -21.69 -24.43
N GLY A 382 -48.58 -22.33 -23.45
CA GLY A 382 -47.99 -23.41 -22.64
C GLY A 382 -47.31 -23.05 -21.32
N ILE A 383 -47.59 -21.87 -20.75
CA ILE A 383 -46.96 -21.37 -19.51
C ILE A 383 -46.96 -22.40 -18.36
N ALA A 384 -48.07 -23.13 -18.16
CA ALA A 384 -48.15 -24.14 -17.10
C ALA A 384 -47.21 -25.33 -17.35
N GLN A 385 -47.09 -25.84 -18.58
CA GLN A 385 -46.16 -26.93 -18.90
C GLN A 385 -44.69 -26.51 -18.73
N MET A 386 -44.39 -25.21 -18.87
CA MET A 386 -43.04 -24.69 -18.65
C MET A 386 -42.62 -24.62 -17.18
N PHE A 387 -43.56 -24.50 -16.24
CA PHE A 387 -43.22 -24.45 -14.80
C PHE A 387 -43.03 -25.84 -14.18
N PHE A 388 -43.54 -26.90 -14.84
CA PHE A 388 -43.65 -28.26 -14.31
C PHE A 388 -42.97 -29.35 -15.15
N ALA A 389 -42.12 -28.99 -16.12
CA ALA A 389 -41.47 -29.97 -17.02
C ALA A 389 -40.43 -30.87 -16.33
N ASP A 390 -40.09 -30.62 -15.05
CA ASP A 390 -38.95 -31.23 -14.36
C ASP A 390 -39.28 -32.46 -13.47
N GLU A 391 -40.53 -32.94 -13.38
CA GLU A 391 -40.89 -33.93 -12.34
C GLU A 391 -40.96 -35.41 -12.77
N ASP A 392 -40.82 -35.78 -14.05
CA ASP A 392 -41.09 -37.17 -14.50
C ASP A 392 -39.88 -38.07 -14.83
N ASP A 393 -38.63 -37.59 -14.84
CA ASP A 393 -37.47 -38.46 -15.10
C ASP A 393 -36.66 -38.71 -13.83
N SER A 394 -37.08 -39.75 -13.10
CA SER A 394 -36.28 -40.38 -12.05
C SER A 394 -35.39 -41.46 -12.66
N ASP A 395 -34.13 -41.45 -12.23
CA ASP A 395 -33.09 -42.48 -12.36
C ASP A 395 -32.34 -42.56 -13.72
N ASP A 396 -31.30 -41.73 -13.94
CA ASP A 396 -29.92 -42.22 -14.23
C ASP A 396 -28.90 -41.09 -14.46
N ASP A 397 -27.70 -41.30 -13.89
CA ASP A 397 -26.37 -40.72 -14.19
C ASP A 397 -26.14 -39.19 -14.25
N GLY A 398 -25.32 -38.74 -13.30
CA GLY A 398 -24.84 -37.37 -13.16
C GLY A 398 -23.93 -36.86 -14.29
N ASP A 399 -23.87 -35.53 -14.34
CA ASP A 399 -23.04 -34.65 -15.17
C ASP A 399 -23.64 -34.17 -16.52
N ALA A 400 -24.88 -34.55 -16.89
CA ALA A 400 -25.58 -34.02 -18.08
C ALA A 400 -26.73 -33.03 -17.80
N ASP A 401 -27.21 -32.94 -16.54
CA ASP A 401 -28.44 -32.22 -16.21
C ASP A 401 -28.29 -30.70 -16.02
N GLU A 402 -27.09 -30.19 -15.73
CA GLU A 402 -26.87 -28.74 -15.54
C GLU A 402 -26.95 -27.94 -16.85
N GLU A 403 -26.42 -28.49 -17.96
CA GLU A 403 -26.48 -27.82 -19.28
C GLU A 403 -27.90 -27.84 -19.88
N ALA A 404 -28.66 -28.92 -19.65
CA ALA A 404 -30.04 -29.04 -20.11
C ALA A 404 -30.96 -28.04 -19.37
N ASN A 405 -30.80 -27.93 -18.05
CA ASN A 405 -31.52 -26.98 -17.21
C ASN A 405 -31.21 -25.52 -17.62
N GLU A 406 -29.93 -25.15 -17.77
CA GLU A 406 -29.57 -23.81 -18.29
C GLU A 406 -30.19 -23.51 -19.66
N SER A 407 -30.30 -24.50 -20.54
CA SER A 407 -30.89 -24.34 -21.87
C SER A 407 -32.38 -24.02 -21.83
N PHE A 408 -33.11 -24.59 -20.86
CA PHE A 408 -34.54 -24.38 -20.67
C PHE A 408 -34.83 -23.04 -19.98
N PHE A 409 -34.03 -22.63 -18.98
CA PHE A 409 -34.16 -21.31 -18.32
C PHE A 409 -33.79 -20.14 -19.23
N LYS A 410 -32.87 -20.33 -20.19
CA LYS A 410 -32.63 -19.39 -21.30
C LYS A 410 -33.89 -19.09 -22.13
N SER A 411 -34.95 -19.90 -22.02
CA SER A 411 -36.21 -19.67 -22.74
C SER A 411 -37.11 -18.60 -22.09
N MET A 412 -37.06 -18.41 -20.76
CA MET A 412 -37.96 -17.47 -20.05
C MET A 412 -37.45 -16.04 -20.03
N TYR A 413 -36.13 -15.83 -20.13
CA TYR A 413 -35.53 -14.51 -20.22
C TYR A 413 -34.29 -14.53 -21.12
N GLN A 414 -34.01 -13.40 -21.75
CA GLN A 414 -32.85 -13.16 -22.59
C GLN A 414 -32.04 -12.00 -22.03
N LYS A 415 -30.71 -12.15 -22.06
CA LYS A 415 -29.76 -11.08 -21.73
C LYS A 415 -29.41 -10.32 -23.01
N THR A 416 -29.58 -9.01 -23.00
CA THR A 416 -29.17 -8.15 -24.09
C THR A 416 -28.07 -7.22 -23.60
N LYS A 417 -26.88 -7.30 -24.20
CA LYS A 417 -25.77 -6.39 -23.91
C LYS A 417 -26.19 -4.97 -24.29
N LEU A 418 -26.11 -4.04 -23.33
CA LEU A 418 -26.38 -2.62 -23.57
C LEU A 418 -25.10 -1.85 -23.81
N PHE A 419 -24.10 -2.07 -22.95
CA PHE A 419 -22.83 -1.39 -23.04
C PHE A 419 -21.67 -2.26 -22.56
N THR A 420 -20.48 -1.94 -23.04
CA THR A 420 -19.21 -2.51 -22.57
C THR A 420 -18.22 -1.40 -22.32
N ILE A 421 -17.62 -1.39 -21.14
CA ILE A 421 -16.51 -0.51 -20.76
C ILE A 421 -15.23 -1.32 -20.93
N ASP A 422 -14.41 -0.95 -21.90
CA ASP A 422 -13.09 -1.55 -22.09
C ASP A 422 -12.04 -0.83 -21.25
N SER A 423 -11.33 -1.60 -20.44
CA SER A 423 -10.29 -1.14 -19.52
C SER A 423 -9.00 -0.70 -20.18
N THR A 424 -8.73 -1.16 -21.40
CA THR A 424 -7.48 -0.88 -22.12
C THR A 424 -7.57 0.39 -22.95
N SER A 425 -8.72 0.61 -23.60
CA SER A 425 -8.99 1.80 -24.41
C SER A 425 -9.63 2.94 -23.63
N ASN A 426 -10.16 2.67 -22.43
CA ASN A 426 -10.98 3.60 -21.63
C ASN A 426 -12.20 4.11 -22.42
N GLN A 427 -12.64 3.32 -23.42
CA GLN A 427 -13.78 3.62 -24.27
C GLN A 427 -14.99 2.86 -23.77
N ILE A 428 -16.16 3.48 -23.93
CA ILE A 428 -17.42 2.82 -23.65
C ILE A 428 -18.17 2.60 -24.96
N LEU A 429 -18.42 1.34 -25.28
CA LEU A 429 -19.14 0.87 -26.44
C LEU A 429 -20.62 0.74 -26.08
N CYS A 430 -21.49 1.37 -26.87
CA CYS A 430 -22.94 1.17 -26.77
C CYS A 430 -23.36 0.13 -27.83
N HIS A 431 -23.87 -1.02 -27.39
CA HIS A 431 -24.31 -2.09 -28.30
C HIS A 431 -25.66 -1.81 -28.96
N GLN A 432 -26.42 -0.84 -28.45
CA GLN A 432 -27.71 -0.47 -29.06
C GLN A 432 -27.54 0.37 -30.33
N CYS A 433 -26.54 1.26 -30.37
CA CYS A 433 -26.26 2.10 -31.54
C CYS A 433 -24.98 1.70 -32.28
N ASP A 434 -24.30 0.64 -31.85
CA ASP A 434 -23.04 0.10 -32.41
C ASP A 434 -21.97 1.17 -32.62
N THR A 435 -21.82 2.04 -31.62
CA THR A 435 -20.88 3.15 -31.68
C THR A 435 -20.01 3.26 -30.43
N VAL A 436 -18.76 3.63 -30.69
CA VAL A 436 -17.73 3.95 -29.69
C VAL A 436 -17.72 5.47 -29.52
N HIS A 437 -18.06 6.00 -28.36
CA HIS A 437 -18.23 7.46 -28.22
C HIS A 437 -17.67 8.05 -26.93
N ASN A 438 -16.93 9.15 -27.11
CA ASN A 438 -16.44 10.05 -26.05
C ASN A 438 -17.38 11.25 -25.77
N GLU A 439 -18.52 11.37 -26.47
CA GLU A 439 -19.36 12.60 -26.48
C GLU A 439 -20.84 12.37 -26.14
N LEU A 440 -21.25 11.13 -25.86
CA LEU A 440 -22.65 10.84 -25.51
C LEU A 440 -22.96 11.27 -24.05
N PRO A 441 -24.23 11.57 -23.71
CA PRO A 441 -24.63 12.15 -22.40
C PRO A 441 -24.24 11.33 -21.16
N TRP A 442 -24.19 10.00 -21.29
CA TRP A 442 -23.78 9.06 -20.24
C TRP A 442 -22.36 9.27 -19.68
N ILE A 443 -21.40 9.84 -20.42
CA ILE A 443 -20.06 10.12 -19.84
C ILE A 443 -20.15 11.14 -18.69
N LYS A 444 -21.13 12.06 -18.70
CA LYS A 444 -21.38 12.93 -17.53
C LYS A 444 -21.91 12.15 -16.32
N THR A 445 -22.47 10.96 -16.53
CA THR A 445 -22.83 10.00 -15.49
C THR A 445 -21.64 9.19 -14.96
N PHE A 446 -20.61 9.01 -15.80
CA PHE A 446 -19.41 8.21 -15.51
C PHE A 446 -18.16 9.05 -15.17
N ASP A 447 -18.26 10.39 -15.17
CA ASP A 447 -17.13 11.29 -14.92
C ASP A 447 -16.50 11.03 -13.53
N SER A 448 -15.18 10.79 -13.55
CA SER A 448 -14.35 10.47 -12.40
C SER A 448 -13.96 11.70 -11.57
N ASN A 449 -14.21 12.92 -12.05
CA ASN A 449 -13.67 14.15 -11.45
C ASN A 449 -14.67 14.98 -10.61
N GLN A 450 -15.77 14.38 -10.14
CA GLN A 450 -16.64 14.97 -9.10
C GLN A 450 -17.24 16.38 -9.37
N GLN A 451 -17.30 16.90 -10.60
CA GLN A 451 -17.82 18.27 -10.81
C GLN A 451 -19.22 18.38 -11.45
N TYR A 452 -19.77 17.32 -12.05
CA TYR A 452 -21.14 17.35 -12.54
C TYR A 452 -21.84 16.02 -12.27
N PHE A 453 -22.57 15.96 -11.14
CA PHE A 453 -23.54 14.90 -10.89
C PHE A 453 -24.80 15.23 -11.69
N GLY A 454 -25.13 14.37 -12.66
CA GLY A 454 -26.32 14.48 -13.50
C GLY A 454 -26.24 15.57 -14.58
N LEU A 455 -27.00 15.38 -15.66
CA LEU A 455 -27.66 16.54 -16.24
C LEU A 455 -28.39 17.21 -15.07
N SER A 456 -28.04 18.46 -14.76
CA SER A 456 -28.70 19.19 -13.70
C SER A 456 -30.21 19.04 -13.87
N HIS A 457 -30.92 18.94 -12.75
CA HIS A 457 -32.37 19.03 -12.69
C HIS A 457 -32.92 20.19 -13.56
N GLU A 458 -32.09 21.21 -13.84
CA GLU A 458 -32.36 22.38 -14.68
C GLU A 458 -32.42 22.13 -16.20
N ALA A 459 -31.86 21.03 -16.71
CA ALA A 459 -31.85 20.71 -18.15
C ALA A 459 -33.13 19.99 -18.65
N LEU A 460 -33.93 19.42 -17.74
CA LEU A 460 -35.21 18.79 -18.07
C LEU A 460 -36.36 19.79 -17.92
N SER A 461 -37.25 19.81 -18.91
CA SER A 461 -38.44 20.66 -18.87
C SER A 461 -39.37 20.25 -17.73
N VAL A 462 -40.13 21.19 -17.20
CA VAL A 462 -41.06 20.94 -16.07
C VAL A 462 -42.06 19.80 -16.40
N ASN A 463 -42.43 19.65 -17.68
CA ASN A 463 -43.34 18.60 -18.15
C ASN A 463 -42.69 17.20 -18.17
N GLU A 464 -41.39 17.09 -18.40
CA GLU A 464 -40.66 15.81 -18.33
C GLU A 464 -40.45 15.37 -16.88
N ARG A 465 -40.29 16.32 -15.95
CA ARG A 465 -40.20 16.04 -14.51
C ARG A 465 -41.49 15.42 -13.96
N SER A 466 -42.65 15.84 -14.45
CA SER A 466 -43.95 15.27 -14.05
C SER A 466 -44.23 13.87 -14.60
N LEU A 467 -43.51 13.43 -15.64
CA LEU A 467 -43.65 12.09 -16.22
C LEU A 467 -42.74 11.05 -15.54
N LEU A 468 -41.75 11.49 -14.75
CA LEU A 468 -40.80 10.66 -14.00
C LEU A 468 -41.31 10.25 -12.61
N VAL A 469 -42.56 10.57 -12.29
CA VAL A 469 -43.15 10.35 -10.95
C VAL A 469 -43.67 8.92 -10.81
N SER A 470 -42.86 8.02 -10.23
CA SER A 470 -43.38 6.83 -9.57
C SER A 470 -44.14 7.28 -8.32
N HIS A 471 -45.45 7.00 -8.27
CA HIS A 471 -46.38 7.52 -7.26
C HIS A 471 -46.16 7.05 -5.80
N ASP A 472 -45.05 6.41 -5.45
CA ASP A 472 -44.81 5.89 -4.08
C ASP A 472 -43.47 6.26 -3.44
N HIS A 473 -42.76 7.28 -3.93
CA HIS A 473 -41.69 7.90 -3.13
C HIS A 473 -42.24 9.08 -2.32
N ASN A 474 -42.24 8.93 -0.99
CA ASN A 474 -42.51 10.02 -0.04
C ASN A 474 -41.69 11.27 -0.38
N PHE A 475 -42.39 12.38 -0.58
CA PHE A 475 -41.96 13.61 -1.24
C PHE A 475 -40.97 14.52 -0.47
N MET A 476 -40.26 14.02 0.55
CA MET A 476 -39.56 14.89 1.53
C MET A 476 -38.05 14.65 1.72
N GLU A 477 -37.45 13.69 1.04
CA GLU A 477 -35.99 13.57 0.99
C GLU A 477 -35.53 13.88 -0.44
N GLY A 478 -34.72 14.93 -0.58
CA GLY A 478 -34.09 15.25 -1.86
C GLY A 478 -33.23 14.10 -2.38
N PRO A 479 -32.92 14.07 -3.68
CA PRO A 479 -32.16 12.97 -4.28
C PRO A 479 -30.80 12.78 -3.60
N GLU A 480 -30.53 11.59 -3.07
CA GLU A 480 -29.22 11.21 -2.55
C GLU A 480 -28.24 10.99 -3.73
N GLY A 481 -26.95 11.33 -3.54
CA GLY A 481 -25.91 11.25 -4.59
C GLY A 481 -25.49 9.84 -5.02
N ARG A 482 -26.43 8.90 -5.24
CA ARG A 482 -26.20 7.48 -5.58
C ARG A 482 -26.90 6.99 -6.85
N ASP A 483 -27.65 7.82 -7.57
CA ASP A 483 -28.38 7.42 -8.79
C ASP A 483 -27.51 7.40 -10.06
N ILE A 484 -27.80 6.49 -11.00
CA ILE A 484 -27.17 6.42 -12.33
C ILE A 484 -28.18 6.73 -13.43
N TYR A 485 -27.80 7.64 -14.32
CA TYR A 485 -28.56 8.01 -15.52
C TYR A 485 -28.04 7.25 -16.75
N PHE A 486 -28.89 6.46 -17.39
CA PHE A 486 -28.62 5.90 -18.71
C PHE A 486 -29.52 6.56 -19.76
N SER A 487 -29.02 6.90 -20.94
CA SER A 487 -29.90 7.41 -22.01
C SER A 487 -30.68 6.23 -22.62
N ARG A 488 -31.99 6.37 -22.82
CA ARG A 488 -32.88 5.31 -23.36
C ARG A 488 -32.64 5.05 -24.83
N ASN A 489 -32.05 6.02 -25.53
CA ASN A 489 -31.49 5.87 -26.87
C ASN A 489 -30.33 6.85 -27.04
N CYS A 490 -29.44 6.57 -27.98
CA CYS A 490 -28.39 7.51 -28.40
C CYS A 490 -28.98 8.82 -29.01
N LEU A 491 -30.30 8.88 -29.25
CA LEU A 491 -30.99 10.00 -29.92
C LEU A 491 -32.32 10.48 -29.28
N ASP A 492 -33.00 9.72 -28.39
CA ASP A 492 -34.28 10.15 -27.78
C ASP A 492 -34.55 9.55 -26.39
N GLY A 493 -34.68 10.42 -25.39
CA GLY A 493 -35.10 10.13 -24.00
C GLY A 493 -34.02 9.48 -23.12
N SER A 494 -34.07 9.73 -21.80
CA SER A 494 -33.19 9.09 -20.79
C SER A 494 -33.97 8.17 -19.85
N THR A 495 -33.42 6.99 -19.54
CA THR A 495 -33.93 6.04 -18.53
C THR A 495 -33.03 6.08 -17.31
N VAL A 496 -33.60 6.43 -16.16
CA VAL A 496 -32.85 6.43 -14.91
C VAL A 496 -32.85 5.02 -14.33
N TYR A 497 -31.70 4.60 -13.83
CA TYR A 497 -31.53 3.33 -13.17
C TYR A 497 -31.13 3.55 -11.72
N HIS A 498 -31.85 2.88 -10.82
CA HIS A 498 -31.63 2.93 -9.39
C HIS A 498 -30.99 1.64 -8.90
N PRO A 499 -30.08 1.69 -7.91
CA PRO A 499 -29.45 0.49 -7.40
C PRO A 499 -30.50 -0.41 -6.75
N LEU A 500 -30.46 -1.70 -7.09
CA LEU A 500 -31.33 -2.73 -6.52
C LEU A 500 -30.47 -3.73 -5.77
N SER A 501 -30.69 -3.84 -4.46
CA SER A 501 -30.08 -4.90 -3.64
C SER A 501 -30.99 -6.12 -3.66
N ILE A 502 -30.46 -7.26 -4.08
CA ILE A 502 -31.20 -8.52 -4.12
C ILE A 502 -30.67 -9.41 -2.99
N PRO A 503 -31.50 -9.77 -1.99
CA PRO A 503 -31.11 -10.64 -0.91
C PRO A 503 -30.88 -12.04 -1.45
N ARG A 504 -29.84 -12.70 -0.93
CA ARG A 504 -29.56 -14.10 -1.29
C ARG A 504 -30.53 -15.03 -0.56
N PRO A 505 -30.94 -16.15 -1.19
CA PRO A 505 -31.66 -17.20 -0.49
C PRO A 505 -30.75 -17.78 0.61
N SER A 506 -31.30 -17.92 1.82
CA SER A 506 -30.60 -18.59 2.92
C SER A 506 -31.36 -19.84 3.35
N THR A 507 -30.61 -20.94 3.50
CA THR A 507 -31.09 -22.21 4.03
C THR A 507 -30.42 -22.56 5.34
N THR A 508 -29.70 -21.62 5.97
CA THR A 508 -29.04 -21.90 7.25
C THR A 508 -30.09 -22.11 8.34
N ASN A 509 -29.85 -23.06 9.25
CA ASN A 509 -30.73 -23.33 10.39
C ASN A 509 -30.88 -22.13 11.35
N ALA A 510 -30.08 -21.07 11.19
CA ALA A 510 -30.13 -19.86 11.99
C ALA A 510 -31.15 -18.83 11.44
N ASP A 511 -31.51 -18.92 10.15
CA ASP A 511 -32.37 -17.94 9.49
C ASP A 511 -33.84 -18.41 9.44
N HIS A 512 -34.76 -17.46 9.29
CA HIS A 512 -36.18 -17.77 9.18
C HIS A 512 -36.46 -18.64 7.92
N PRO A 513 -37.32 -19.68 7.98
CA PRO A 513 -37.53 -20.60 6.85
C PRO A 513 -37.96 -19.93 5.54
N LEU A 514 -38.66 -18.79 5.59
CA LEU A 514 -39.06 -18.03 4.41
C LEU A 514 -37.90 -17.32 3.71
N SER A 515 -36.76 -17.12 4.38
CA SER A 515 -35.57 -16.49 3.79
C SER A 515 -35.00 -17.29 2.62
N ARG A 516 -35.32 -18.59 2.52
CA ARG A 516 -34.99 -19.42 1.35
C ARG A 516 -35.62 -18.91 0.07
N PHE A 517 -36.71 -18.14 0.13
CA PHE A 517 -37.41 -17.60 -1.03
C PHE A 517 -36.88 -16.24 -1.52
N ASN A 518 -35.93 -15.63 -0.81
CA ASN A 518 -35.28 -14.39 -1.23
C ASN A 518 -34.66 -14.53 -2.62
N GLY A 519 -34.88 -13.54 -3.50
CA GLY A 519 -34.23 -13.49 -4.81
C GLY A 519 -35.09 -12.92 -5.92
N LEU A 520 -34.67 -13.17 -7.16
CA LEU A 520 -35.40 -12.80 -8.38
C LEU A 520 -36.30 -13.94 -8.85
N TRP A 521 -37.51 -13.58 -9.28
CA TRP A 521 -38.54 -14.51 -9.72
C TRP A 521 -39.20 -14.01 -10.99
N ILE A 522 -39.62 -14.92 -11.86
CA ILE A 522 -40.45 -14.62 -13.03
C ILE A 522 -41.83 -15.20 -12.79
N GLY A 523 -42.85 -14.35 -12.90
CA GLY A 523 -44.25 -14.69 -12.65
C GLY A 523 -45.15 -14.51 -13.86
N SER A 524 -46.20 -15.33 -13.97
CA SER A 524 -47.22 -15.20 -15.02
C SER A 524 -48.37 -14.26 -14.60
N TYR A 525 -48.64 -13.21 -15.39
CA TYR A 525 -49.69 -12.21 -15.16
C TYR A 525 -50.79 -12.22 -16.22
N GLY A 526 -51.13 -13.41 -16.73
CA GLY A 526 -52.23 -13.60 -17.68
C GLY A 526 -51.97 -12.83 -18.98
N GLY A 527 -52.90 -11.95 -19.35
CA GLY A 527 -52.83 -11.17 -20.61
C GLY A 527 -51.66 -10.20 -20.71
N HIS A 528 -50.96 -9.90 -19.61
CA HIS A 528 -49.76 -9.06 -19.60
C HIS A 528 -48.48 -9.86 -19.86
N GLY A 529 -48.55 -11.19 -19.87
CA GLY A 529 -47.41 -12.07 -20.09
C GLY A 529 -46.61 -12.36 -18.83
N LEU A 530 -45.29 -12.46 -18.97
CA LEU A 530 -44.37 -12.75 -17.87
C LEU A 530 -43.74 -11.47 -17.32
N GLU A 531 -43.55 -11.42 -16.01
CA GLU A 531 -42.92 -10.29 -15.34
C GLU A 531 -41.88 -10.72 -14.30
N LEU A 532 -40.85 -9.90 -14.15
CA LEU A 532 -39.78 -10.04 -13.17
C LEU A 532 -40.15 -9.41 -11.82
N ILE A 533 -39.86 -10.10 -10.75
CA ILE A 533 -40.24 -9.75 -9.37
C ILE A 533 -39.06 -9.96 -8.44
N HIS A 534 -38.93 -9.05 -7.50
CA HIS A 534 -38.06 -9.14 -6.35
C HIS A 534 -38.84 -9.74 -5.17
N VAL A 535 -38.43 -10.90 -4.69
CA VAL A 535 -39.04 -11.52 -3.50
C VAL A 535 -38.07 -11.37 -2.33
N GLU A 536 -38.56 -10.82 -1.22
CA GLU A 536 -37.78 -10.59 -0.01
C GLU A 536 -38.58 -10.93 1.26
N LEU A 537 -37.89 -11.43 2.28
CA LEU A 537 -38.44 -11.56 3.63
C LEU A 537 -38.36 -10.20 4.35
N CYS A 538 -39.51 -9.62 4.66
CA CYS A 538 -39.63 -8.43 5.49
C CYS A 538 -39.92 -8.82 6.94
N HIS A 539 -39.07 -8.38 7.88
CA HIS A 539 -39.26 -8.66 9.30
C HIS A 539 -40.49 -7.96 9.86
N ASP A 540 -40.74 -6.70 9.47
CA ASP A 540 -41.92 -5.93 9.86
C ASP A 540 -42.64 -5.47 8.59
N PHE A 541 -43.80 -6.07 8.31
CA PHE A 541 -44.65 -5.67 7.19
C PHE A 541 -45.95 -5.04 7.70
N ILE A 542 -46.23 -3.82 7.28
CA ILE A 542 -47.47 -3.12 7.62
C ILE A 542 -48.56 -3.58 6.66
N CYS A 543 -49.55 -4.30 7.17
CA CYS A 543 -50.68 -4.76 6.38
C CYS A 543 -51.54 -3.57 5.93
N PRO A 544 -52.00 -3.54 4.66
CA PRO A 544 -52.90 -2.49 4.17
C PRO A 544 -54.20 -2.44 4.98
N ALA A 545 -54.69 -1.22 5.24
CA ALA A 545 -55.91 -1.00 6.02
C ALA A 545 -57.19 -1.52 5.35
N THR A 546 -57.15 -1.82 4.04
CA THR A 546 -58.29 -2.34 3.28
C THR A 546 -57.89 -3.55 2.44
N VAL A 547 -58.58 -4.67 2.63
CA VAL A 547 -58.43 -5.89 1.81
C VAL A 547 -59.82 -6.38 1.39
N ASP A 548 -60.01 -6.69 0.11
CA ASP A 548 -61.31 -6.97 -0.51
C ASP A 548 -62.35 -5.85 -0.24
N GLY A 549 -61.91 -4.59 -0.19
CA GLY A 549 -62.78 -3.44 0.11
C GLY A 549 -63.30 -3.38 1.56
N ARG A 550 -62.80 -4.24 2.47
CA ARG A 550 -63.16 -4.23 3.90
C ARG A 550 -62.06 -3.57 4.71
N SER A 551 -62.42 -2.61 5.56
CA SER A 551 -61.50 -2.00 6.51
C SER A 551 -61.09 -3.03 7.57
N LYS A 552 -59.78 -3.13 7.81
CA LYS A 552 -59.18 -3.84 8.93
C LYS A 552 -58.33 -2.87 9.75
N ASP A 553 -58.10 -3.20 11.01
CA ASP A 553 -57.13 -2.49 11.84
C ASP A 553 -55.73 -2.65 11.25
N VAL A 554 -54.90 -1.60 11.39
CA VAL A 554 -53.51 -1.63 10.92
C VAL A 554 -52.75 -2.66 11.76
N GLU A 555 -52.36 -3.75 11.11
CA GLU A 555 -51.63 -4.87 11.73
C GLU A 555 -50.20 -4.89 11.20
N ILE A 556 -49.22 -5.05 12.10
CA ILE A 556 -47.82 -5.28 11.73
C ILE A 556 -47.59 -6.79 11.78
N ILE A 557 -47.25 -7.35 10.63
CA ILE A 557 -47.03 -8.78 10.45
C ILE A 557 -45.54 -9.03 10.55
N SER A 558 -45.15 -9.88 11.50
CA SER A 558 -43.77 -10.30 11.66
C SER A 558 -43.41 -11.35 10.60
N ASN A 559 -42.31 -11.15 9.87
CA ASN A 559 -41.74 -12.09 8.90
C ASN A 559 -42.67 -12.42 7.71
N ALA A 560 -43.03 -11.42 6.91
CA ALA A 560 -43.82 -11.58 5.71
C ALA A 560 -42.94 -11.73 4.45
N LEU A 561 -43.31 -12.63 3.55
CA LEU A 561 -42.64 -12.76 2.25
C LEU A 561 -43.30 -11.80 1.25
N VAL A 562 -42.57 -10.79 0.79
CA VAL A 562 -43.09 -9.73 -0.09
C VAL A 562 -42.50 -9.88 -1.49
N GLY A 563 -43.36 -10.05 -2.49
CA GLY A 563 -43.00 -9.98 -3.90
C GLY A 563 -43.30 -8.60 -4.46
N ARG A 564 -42.27 -7.87 -4.94
CA ARG A 564 -42.39 -6.55 -5.59
C ARG A 564 -42.04 -6.64 -7.06
N LYS A 565 -42.85 -6.02 -7.92
CA LYS A 565 -42.61 -6.00 -9.36
C LYS A 565 -41.32 -5.23 -9.69
N ILE A 566 -40.40 -5.83 -10.44
CA ILE A 566 -39.24 -5.13 -11.05
C ILE A 566 -39.59 -4.70 -12.46
N SER A 567 -40.23 -5.59 -13.20
CA SER A 567 -41.01 -5.20 -14.37
C SER A 567 -42.49 -5.24 -14.01
N GLY A 568 -43.27 -4.30 -14.53
CA GLY A 568 -44.71 -4.28 -14.28
C GLY A 568 -45.52 -3.98 -15.52
N ASP A 569 -46.76 -3.59 -15.30
CA ASP A 569 -47.75 -3.37 -16.34
C ASP A 569 -48.58 -2.10 -16.04
N PRO A 570 -49.41 -1.61 -16.98
CA PRO A 570 -50.23 -0.43 -16.77
C PRO A 570 -51.25 -0.52 -15.62
N ASN A 571 -51.66 -1.72 -15.22
CA ASN A 571 -52.55 -1.97 -14.09
C ASN A 571 -51.75 -2.01 -12.79
N VAL A 572 -50.71 -2.85 -12.67
CA VAL A 572 -49.83 -2.87 -11.49
C VAL A 572 -48.39 -2.54 -11.92
N PRO A 573 -47.95 -1.28 -11.75
CA PRO A 573 -46.64 -0.81 -12.19
C PRO A 573 -45.46 -1.50 -11.50
N HIS A 574 -44.27 -1.37 -12.09
CA HIS A 574 -43.02 -1.70 -11.42
C HIS A 574 -42.86 -0.96 -10.07
N SER A 575 -42.07 -1.53 -9.17
CA SER A 575 -41.89 -1.17 -7.76
C SER A 575 -43.11 -1.41 -6.84
N GLN A 576 -44.29 -1.73 -7.38
CA GLN A 576 -45.47 -2.06 -6.57
C GLN A 576 -45.40 -3.47 -6.01
N ILE A 577 -46.16 -3.70 -4.94
CA ILE A 577 -46.34 -5.04 -4.38
C ILE A 577 -47.14 -5.86 -5.39
N SER A 578 -46.67 -7.05 -5.71
CA SER A 578 -47.51 -8.02 -6.40
C SER A 578 -48.28 -8.86 -5.40
N PHE A 579 -47.57 -9.53 -4.49
CA PHE A 579 -48.17 -10.38 -3.47
C PHE A 579 -47.38 -10.31 -2.17
N VAL A 580 -48.05 -10.64 -1.07
CA VAL A 580 -47.44 -10.81 0.25
C VAL A 580 -47.98 -12.08 0.86
N ALA A 581 -47.08 -12.96 1.34
CA ALA A 581 -47.44 -14.09 2.18
C ALA A 581 -47.32 -13.66 3.65
N THR A 582 -48.41 -13.81 4.40
CA THR A 582 -48.55 -13.28 5.76
C THR A 582 -48.45 -14.38 6.81
N HIS A 583 -49.51 -15.19 6.95
CA HIS A 583 -49.61 -16.20 7.99
C HIS A 583 -49.62 -17.60 7.39
N PRO A 584 -48.96 -18.60 8.01
CA PRO A 584 -49.09 -19.99 7.59
C PRO A 584 -50.52 -20.47 7.84
N ILE A 585 -51.10 -21.16 6.86
CA ILE A 585 -52.39 -21.82 6.97
C ILE A 585 -52.15 -23.17 7.66
N GLU A 586 -52.86 -23.43 8.76
CA GLU A 586 -52.79 -24.71 9.48
C GLU A 586 -53.09 -25.87 8.54
N VAL A 587 -52.14 -26.79 8.44
CA VAL A 587 -52.23 -27.96 7.56
C VAL A 587 -52.80 -29.12 8.36
N VAL A 588 -53.87 -29.74 7.86
CA VAL A 588 -54.55 -30.87 8.51
C VAL A 588 -53.72 -32.17 8.42
N ASP A 589 -52.81 -32.26 7.45
CA ASP A 589 -51.92 -33.40 7.19
C ASP A 589 -50.45 -32.96 7.26
N GLN A 590 -49.63 -33.66 8.05
CA GLN A 590 -48.21 -33.31 8.26
C GLN A 590 -47.35 -33.47 7.00
N ASN A 591 -47.82 -34.22 6.00
CA ASN A 591 -47.10 -34.43 4.74
C ASN A 591 -47.42 -33.38 3.65
N SER A 592 -48.38 -32.49 3.88
CA SER A 592 -48.77 -31.48 2.88
C SER A 592 -47.90 -30.20 3.00
N PRO A 593 -47.49 -29.57 1.88
CA PRO A 593 -46.68 -28.36 1.90
C PRO A 593 -47.39 -27.22 2.63
N THR A 594 -46.65 -26.50 3.49
CA THR A 594 -47.18 -25.34 4.23
C THR A 594 -47.58 -24.25 3.25
N SER A 595 -48.88 -24.00 3.13
CA SER A 595 -49.42 -22.86 2.40
C SER A 595 -49.55 -21.63 3.30
N TYR A 596 -49.53 -20.45 2.70
CA TYR A 596 -49.63 -19.18 3.39
C TYR A 596 -50.85 -18.41 2.93
N GLU A 597 -51.54 -17.78 3.87
CA GLU A 597 -52.47 -16.71 3.55
C GLU A 597 -51.68 -15.56 2.95
N GLY A 598 -52.31 -14.82 2.06
CA GLY A 598 -51.68 -13.65 1.49
C GLY A 598 -52.64 -12.60 1.01
N ILE A 599 -52.03 -11.51 0.57
CA ILE A 599 -52.70 -10.43 -0.11
C ILE A 599 -52.00 -10.15 -1.44
N GLY A 600 -52.76 -9.66 -2.40
CA GLY A 600 -52.31 -9.37 -3.73
C GLY A 600 -52.79 -7.99 -4.17
N GLN A 601 -51.97 -7.22 -4.88
CA GLN A 601 -52.38 -5.91 -5.35
C GLN A 601 -53.01 -5.99 -6.74
N ILE A 602 -54.12 -5.28 -6.92
CA ILE A 602 -54.79 -5.12 -8.21
C ILE A 602 -55.16 -3.65 -8.42
N ALA A 603 -55.29 -3.23 -9.67
CA ALA A 603 -55.85 -1.94 -10.03
C ALA A 603 -56.39 -1.97 -11.46
N HIS A 604 -57.15 -0.94 -11.84
CA HIS A 604 -57.50 -0.70 -13.23
C HIS A 604 -56.32 -0.10 -14.00
N THR A 605 -56.40 -0.15 -15.33
CA THR A 605 -55.37 0.41 -16.22
C THR A 605 -55.07 1.87 -15.86
N GLY A 606 -53.79 2.19 -15.76
CA GLY A 606 -53.29 3.47 -15.24
C GLY A 606 -53.08 3.47 -13.72
N TYR A 607 -53.10 2.30 -13.05
CA TYR A 607 -53.02 2.13 -11.60
C TYR A 607 -54.12 2.92 -10.85
N VAL A 608 -55.34 2.86 -11.39
CA VAL A 608 -56.52 3.56 -10.83
C VAL A 608 -57.29 2.64 -9.90
N ASP A 609 -57.74 3.18 -8.76
CA ASP A 609 -58.48 2.45 -7.71
C ASP A 609 -57.72 1.19 -7.25
N ALA A 610 -56.45 1.38 -6.89
CA ALA A 610 -55.59 0.31 -6.44
C ALA A 610 -56.11 -0.27 -5.10
N GLN A 611 -56.30 -1.59 -5.07
CA GLN A 611 -56.84 -2.31 -3.93
C GLN A 611 -56.06 -3.60 -3.68
N PHE A 612 -56.07 -4.06 -2.42
CA PHE A 612 -55.55 -5.37 -2.07
C PHE A 612 -56.68 -6.38 -2.04
N ILE A 613 -56.45 -7.54 -2.64
CA ILE A 613 -57.34 -8.71 -2.59
C ILE A 613 -56.69 -9.84 -1.83
N ARG A 614 -57.50 -10.74 -1.28
CA ARG A 614 -56.96 -11.98 -0.68
C ARG A 614 -56.33 -12.87 -1.74
N SER A 615 -55.18 -13.45 -1.37
CA SER A 615 -54.48 -14.47 -2.14
C SER A 615 -54.09 -15.65 -1.25
N LYS A 616 -53.68 -16.74 -1.89
CA LYS A 616 -53.06 -17.89 -1.24
C LYS A 616 -51.73 -18.18 -1.92
N ILE A 617 -50.65 -18.24 -1.14
CA ILE A 617 -49.32 -18.59 -1.65
C ILE A 617 -49.04 -20.03 -1.25
N LEU A 618 -48.76 -20.87 -2.23
CA LEU A 618 -48.38 -22.26 -2.06
C LEU A 618 -46.96 -22.44 -2.62
N PRO A 619 -45.95 -22.64 -1.78
CA PRO A 619 -44.65 -23.10 -2.24
C PRO A 619 -44.77 -24.54 -2.72
N ILE A 620 -44.56 -24.76 -4.02
CA ILE A 620 -44.55 -26.10 -4.62
C ILE A 620 -43.16 -26.71 -4.41
N SER A 621 -42.12 -25.92 -4.66
CA SER A 621 -40.71 -26.29 -4.40
C SER A 621 -39.93 -25.09 -3.89
N ASN A 622 -38.60 -25.22 -3.72
CA ASN A 622 -37.74 -24.10 -3.36
C ASN A 622 -37.68 -23.02 -4.47
N ASP A 623 -38.00 -23.40 -5.70
CA ASP A 623 -37.85 -22.54 -6.88
C ASP A 623 -39.18 -22.30 -7.61
N VAL A 624 -40.29 -22.88 -7.15
CA VAL A 624 -41.62 -22.68 -7.73
C VAL A 624 -42.62 -22.25 -6.65
N LEU A 625 -43.27 -21.12 -6.87
CA LEU A 625 -44.40 -20.64 -6.08
C LEU A 625 -45.66 -20.60 -6.92
N GLN A 626 -46.78 -21.00 -6.33
CA GLN A 626 -48.11 -20.80 -6.89
C GLN A 626 -48.85 -19.75 -6.07
N VAL A 627 -49.41 -18.75 -6.72
CA VAL A 627 -50.24 -17.72 -6.08
C VAL A 627 -51.64 -17.76 -6.67
N THR A 628 -52.62 -18.02 -5.83
CA THR A 628 -54.05 -18.02 -6.21
C THR A 628 -54.69 -16.70 -5.81
N TRP A 629 -55.30 -16.02 -6.77
CA TRP A 629 -55.95 -14.72 -6.60
C TRP A 629 -57.46 -14.93 -6.48
N TYR A 630 -58.02 -14.87 -5.27
CA TYR A 630 -59.40 -15.31 -5.02
C TYR A 630 -60.44 -14.48 -5.79
N ALA A 631 -60.30 -13.15 -5.77
CA ALA A 631 -61.24 -12.25 -6.44
C ALA A 631 -61.19 -12.34 -7.98
N LEU A 632 -60.05 -12.77 -8.54
CA LEU A 632 -59.85 -12.90 -9.99
C LEU A 632 -60.13 -14.31 -10.51
N HIS A 633 -60.36 -15.29 -9.63
CA HIS A 633 -60.43 -16.72 -9.97
C HIS A 633 -59.25 -17.18 -10.85
N HIS A 634 -58.07 -16.61 -10.59
CA HIS A 634 -56.86 -16.83 -11.39
C HIS A 634 -55.76 -17.44 -10.52
N THR A 635 -54.88 -18.23 -11.14
CA THR A 635 -53.67 -18.76 -10.50
C THR A 635 -52.46 -18.37 -11.33
N SER A 636 -51.47 -17.77 -10.68
CA SER A 636 -50.18 -17.42 -11.27
C SER A 636 -49.10 -18.35 -10.73
N PHE A 637 -48.17 -18.73 -11.60
CA PHE A 637 -46.97 -19.47 -11.22
C PHE A 637 -45.76 -18.55 -11.30
N PHE A 638 -44.83 -18.78 -10.38
CA PHE A 638 -43.57 -18.03 -10.27
C PHE A 638 -42.43 -19.02 -10.18
N LYS A 639 -41.38 -18.81 -10.97
CA LYS A 639 -40.14 -19.59 -10.92
C LYS A 639 -38.98 -18.68 -10.55
N ARG A 640 -38.08 -19.17 -9.72
CA ARG A 640 -36.85 -18.47 -9.36
C ARG A 640 -35.93 -18.35 -10.57
N CYS A 641 -35.26 -17.22 -10.69
CA CYS A 641 -34.17 -17.04 -11.66
C CYS A 641 -32.85 -17.60 -11.12
N SER A 642 -32.09 -18.30 -11.95
CA SER A 642 -30.81 -18.93 -11.60
C SER A 642 -29.58 -18.00 -11.70
N PHE A 643 -29.72 -16.73 -11.28
CA PHE A 643 -28.66 -15.70 -11.46
C PHE A 643 -27.48 -15.79 -10.50
#